data_AF-A0A933YK22-F1
#
_entry.id   AF-A0A933YK22-F1
#
_cell.length_a   1.000
_cell.length_b   1.000
_cell.length_c   1.000
_cell.angle_alpha   90.00
_cell.angle_beta   90.00
_cell.angle_gamma   90.00
#
_symmetry.space_group_name_H-M   'P 1'
#
loop_
_entity.id
_entity.type
_entity.pdbx_description
1 polymer ?
#
loop_
_entity_poly.entity_id
_entity_poly.type
_entity_poly.pdbx_seq_one_letter_code
_entity_poly.pdbx_strand_id
1 'polypeptide(L)'
;MPADGATLRVTGCGDGAGSLNYTQQTAVGPKVGLVGYQIRLDVFARGGNSGSPIINESAQAAIGIFHSEDCERLGYNMGTAFTNANLWGNISALGLVVDQKNESNQRLGTLGNWIGFGFESFAPPRKIYFSQSGSTTLRGDQQSSNSTKYNRWNNSANVKNHQTFQIEQYYTELTSRFKSTDPTITIKTDLLDAPGTTGGNVQFHDPWYIDFQDPAYGNNWRNRGMQEPRQFHTRSVGTSGWQPDFTTVYPAQGPYPYNGVFLNQDYNIPGNPYYSVGAPNPNTFTVGEQNYLAYFQNWEGTGVQYQNAGAAQTPVVFTNAGAMATARYKAHLASTSTDAISRSSQRKVIRDDAGYYHLVYESQGEIYYCRSTTPHSYTNWTPDKKLSAFAGVTNSNPSITFKLNPATGMRSLWVAWQGSVGGTSSIICCELDWDGTILLTEYFDYWSNTDAVYPVIGIAPSGYLPEVGDKMTEGVDPPVEDNVYVLAMWYNPDWNMLCGQIRYPTETGGAWSGIVYFDQLEGVSQYALSAVSFDHATWHLAYVFENDLYYAPVTWNGEYSPVIGTPELVADGDPEMELLYMRNPSICANHEGVGLSWEEDYWEFVSGAVKYSYRNHHVTEWTNPESWIPQLGKFQKPSVTGHETQTLATLAWQYENSMYGVQGEPEKWSSVFGLGNGVQPTLGAGYGQSAEEVVLSRTTSPLY
;
A
#
# COMPACT_ATOMS: atom_id res chain seq x y z
N MET A 1 35.47 13.34 57.02
CA MET A 1 35.60 13.94 58.37
C MET A 1 37.07 13.87 58.79
N PRO A 2 37.66 14.94 59.35
CA PRO A 2 39.05 14.90 59.80
C PRO A 2 39.22 14.05 61.07
N ALA A 3 40.44 13.57 61.34
CA ALA A 3 40.77 12.84 62.56
C ALA A 3 40.60 13.72 63.82
N ASP A 4 40.45 13.11 64.99
CA ASP A 4 40.48 13.84 66.26
C ASP A 4 41.85 14.51 66.43
N GLY A 5 41.86 15.71 67.01
CA GLY A 5 43.02 16.60 67.08
C GLY A 5 43.21 17.53 65.87
N ALA A 6 42.49 17.33 64.76
CA ALA A 6 42.57 18.23 63.61
C ALA A 6 42.07 19.64 63.95
N THR A 7 42.77 20.67 63.47
CA THR A 7 42.39 22.08 63.69
C THR A 7 41.11 22.44 62.92
N LEU A 8 40.10 22.86 63.67
CA LEU A 8 38.83 23.35 63.14
C LEU A 8 38.69 24.84 63.42
N ARG A 9 38.11 25.58 62.48
CA ARG A 9 37.70 26.97 62.65
C ARG A 9 36.19 27.07 62.64
N VAL A 10 35.65 27.82 63.58
CA VAL A 10 34.27 28.33 63.52
C VAL A 10 34.37 29.81 63.20
N THR A 11 33.67 30.25 62.16
CA THR A 11 33.65 31.67 61.79
C THR A 11 32.24 32.09 61.41
N GLY A 12 31.76 33.17 61.99
CA GLY A 12 30.42 33.71 61.78
C GLY A 12 30.30 35.12 62.32
N CYS A 13 29.10 35.69 62.22
CA CYS A 13 28.80 37.04 62.70
C CYS A 13 27.70 36.96 63.75
N GLY A 14 27.99 37.39 64.97
CA GLY A 14 27.00 37.51 66.04
C GLY A 14 27.58 38.18 67.28
N ASP A 15 26.70 38.64 68.18
CA ASP A 15 27.05 39.04 69.53
C ASP A 15 26.18 38.26 70.53
N GLY A 16 26.67 38.05 71.75
CA GLY A 16 25.88 37.45 72.83
C GLY A 16 24.89 38.41 73.49
N ALA A 17 24.78 39.66 73.00
CA ALA A 17 24.08 40.76 73.66
C ALA A 17 22.75 41.14 72.98
N GLY A 18 22.42 40.57 71.82
CA GLY A 18 21.13 40.73 71.15
C GLY A 18 20.99 41.98 70.28
N SER A 19 22.10 42.65 69.92
CA SER A 19 22.10 43.76 68.95
C SER A 19 22.62 43.30 67.59
N LEU A 20 21.81 43.43 66.54
CA LEU A 20 22.03 42.86 65.21
C LEU A 20 23.33 43.38 64.52
N ASN A 21 24.30 42.47 64.25
CA ASN A 21 25.51 42.57 63.40
C ASN A 21 26.58 43.61 63.85
N TYR A 22 27.91 43.38 63.83
CA TYR A 22 28.78 43.32 62.62
C TYR A 22 30.26 42.90 62.88
N THR A 23 30.62 42.21 63.97
CA THR A 23 32.03 41.74 64.10
C THR A 23 32.11 40.26 63.76
N GLN A 24 32.86 39.92 62.71
CA GLN A 24 33.20 38.54 62.40
C GLN A 24 33.96 37.96 63.60
N GLN A 25 33.39 36.93 64.22
CA GLN A 25 34.06 36.17 65.23
C GLN A 25 34.70 34.96 64.59
N THR A 26 35.96 34.70 64.93
CA THR A 26 36.70 33.54 64.43
C THR A 26 37.35 32.87 65.61
N ALA A 27 37.03 31.59 65.81
CA ALA A 27 37.64 30.77 66.84
C ALA A 27 38.22 29.50 66.19
N VAL A 28 39.40 29.10 66.66
CA VAL A 28 40.15 27.97 66.11
C VAL A 28 40.57 27.05 67.26
N GLY A 29 40.52 25.74 67.04
CA GLY A 29 40.83 24.74 68.06
C GLY A 29 40.62 23.31 67.56
N PRO A 30 41.03 22.29 68.33
CA PRO A 30 41.04 20.92 67.85
C PRO A 30 39.63 20.30 67.81
N LYS A 31 39.43 19.39 66.84
CA LYS A 31 38.32 18.42 66.87
C LYS A 31 38.51 17.47 68.06
N VAL A 32 37.55 17.44 68.98
CA VAL A 32 37.58 16.57 70.17
C VAL A 32 36.98 15.21 69.89
N GLY A 33 36.03 15.12 68.96
CA GLY A 33 35.39 13.85 68.62
C GLY A 33 34.26 13.97 67.61
N LEU A 34 33.75 12.83 67.18
CA LEU A 34 32.50 12.71 66.42
C LEU A 34 31.64 11.64 67.11
N VAL A 35 30.51 12.05 67.69
CA VAL A 35 29.57 11.11 68.32
C VAL A 35 28.26 11.13 67.55
N GLY A 36 28.00 10.04 66.82
CA GLY A 36 26.91 10.00 65.84
C GLY A 36 27.09 11.09 64.79
N TYR A 37 26.16 12.05 64.78
CA TYR A 37 26.14 13.19 63.86
C TYR A 37 26.64 14.50 64.48
N GLN A 38 27.12 14.47 65.72
CA GLN A 38 27.61 15.66 66.44
C GLN A 38 29.13 15.76 66.36
N ILE A 39 29.63 16.84 65.75
CA ILE A 39 31.05 17.22 65.82
C ILE A 39 31.28 17.89 67.16
N ARG A 40 32.24 17.38 67.93
CA ARG A 40 32.71 18.00 69.16
C ARG A 40 34.03 18.70 68.89
N LEU A 41 34.13 19.94 69.34
CA LEU A 41 35.27 20.81 69.08
C LEU A 41 35.63 21.60 70.33
N ASP A 42 36.91 21.64 70.65
CA ASP A 42 37.46 22.47 71.72
C ASP A 42 37.82 23.83 71.12
N VAL A 43 36.77 24.56 70.77
CA VAL A 43 36.86 25.87 70.13
C VAL A 43 36.07 26.82 71.00
N PHE A 44 36.71 27.84 71.57
CA PHE A 44 36.04 28.85 72.38
C PHE A 44 35.24 29.82 71.50
N ALA A 45 34.10 29.37 70.99
CA ALA A 45 33.10 30.19 70.33
C ALA A 45 31.97 30.46 71.32
N ARG A 46 31.73 31.73 71.67
CA ARG A 46 30.62 32.18 72.53
C ARG A 46 29.75 33.18 71.80
N GLY A 47 28.49 33.32 72.21
CA GLY A 47 27.60 34.43 71.89
C GLY A 47 27.50 34.76 70.40
N GLY A 48 26.57 34.14 69.69
CA GLY A 48 26.20 34.52 68.33
C GLY A 48 26.89 33.71 67.21
N ASN A 49 27.58 32.62 67.54
CA ASN A 49 28.18 31.73 66.54
C ASN A 49 27.26 30.58 66.13
N SER A 50 26.05 30.45 66.71
CA SER A 50 25.05 29.48 66.27
C SER A 50 24.67 29.67 64.80
N GLY A 51 24.76 28.61 64.00
CA GLY A 51 24.59 28.63 62.55
C GLY A 51 25.89 28.81 61.76
N SER A 52 27.02 29.05 62.42
CA SER A 52 28.31 29.25 61.74
C SER A 52 28.86 27.96 61.14
N PRO A 53 29.54 28.00 59.99
CA PRO A 53 30.27 26.85 59.45
C PRO A 53 31.40 26.42 60.39
N ILE A 54 31.52 25.11 60.58
CA ILE A 54 32.71 24.46 61.15
C ILE A 54 33.60 24.08 59.98
N ILE A 55 34.79 24.66 59.88
CA ILE A 55 35.72 24.52 58.76
C ILE A 55 36.93 23.70 59.21
N ASN A 56 37.32 22.68 58.43
CA ASN A 56 38.62 22.03 58.59
C ASN A 56 39.70 22.93 58.00
N GLU A 57 40.60 23.47 58.84
CA GLU A 57 41.62 24.44 58.42
C GLU A 57 42.57 23.88 57.36
N SER A 58 42.99 22.62 57.50
CA SER A 58 43.92 22.01 56.53
C SER A 58 43.32 21.86 55.13
N ALA A 59 42.01 21.61 55.05
CA ALA A 59 41.30 21.37 53.80
C ALA A 59 40.57 22.60 53.27
N GLN A 60 40.49 23.68 54.05
CA GLN A 60 39.69 24.89 53.77
C GLN A 60 38.24 24.56 53.38
N ALA A 61 37.65 23.54 54.01
CA ALA A 61 36.31 23.03 53.69
C ALA A 61 35.41 23.00 54.94
N ALA A 62 34.17 23.46 54.79
CA ALA A 62 33.15 23.30 55.83
C ALA A 62 32.79 21.82 55.99
N ILE A 63 32.69 21.36 57.24
CA ILE A 63 32.41 19.97 57.64
C ILE A 63 31.19 19.85 58.55
N GLY A 64 30.57 20.96 58.96
CA GLY A 64 29.37 20.98 59.79
C GLY A 64 28.88 22.40 60.08
N ILE A 65 27.80 22.49 60.86
CA ILE A 65 27.20 23.74 61.32
C ILE A 65 27.21 23.77 62.85
N PHE A 66 27.82 24.79 63.42
CA PHE A 66 27.87 25.03 64.87
C PHE A 66 26.48 25.35 65.41
N HIS A 67 26.03 24.75 66.52
CA HIS A 67 24.70 25.03 67.06
C HIS A 67 24.60 25.13 68.58
N SER A 68 25.60 24.71 69.36
CA SER A 68 25.52 24.79 70.83
C SER A 68 26.86 25.07 71.49
N GLU A 69 26.79 25.97 72.47
CA GLU A 69 27.88 26.40 73.32
C GLU A 69 27.76 25.67 74.67
N ASP A 70 28.58 24.63 74.87
CA ASP A 70 28.56 23.81 76.10
C ASP A 70 29.96 23.63 76.71
N CYS A 71 30.96 24.39 76.23
CA CYS A 71 32.36 24.23 76.63
C CYS A 71 32.59 24.35 78.15
N GLU A 72 31.85 25.20 78.86
CA GLU A 72 31.98 25.36 80.32
C GLU A 72 31.46 24.15 81.11
N ARG A 73 30.50 23.40 80.57
CA ARG A 73 29.86 22.27 81.27
C ARG A 73 30.41 20.92 80.83
N LEU A 74 30.69 20.76 79.55
CA LEU A 74 31.07 19.49 78.93
C LEU A 74 32.53 19.43 78.48
N GLY A 75 33.25 20.57 78.50
CA GLY A 75 34.63 20.66 78.02
C GLY A 75 34.77 20.74 76.50
N TYR A 76 33.67 20.86 75.75
CA TYR A 76 33.66 21.02 74.30
C TYR A 76 32.39 21.72 73.83
N ASN A 77 32.45 22.35 72.65
CA ASN A 77 31.28 22.82 71.92
C ASN A 77 30.81 21.80 70.87
N MET A 78 29.61 21.98 70.32
CA MET A 78 29.04 21.03 69.36
C MET A 78 28.44 21.70 68.12
N GLY A 79 28.50 20.96 67.02
CA GLY A 79 27.74 21.25 65.81
C GLY A 79 27.25 19.99 65.11
N THR A 80 26.35 20.16 64.16
CA THR A 80 25.84 19.08 63.32
C THR A 80 26.83 18.84 62.19
N ALA A 81 27.37 17.63 62.10
CA ALA A 81 28.24 17.23 61.03
C ALA A 81 27.52 17.21 59.68
N PHE A 82 28.22 17.53 58.61
CA PHE A 82 27.75 17.30 57.24
C PHE A 82 27.62 15.82 56.88
N THR A 83 28.09 14.91 57.73
CA THR A 83 27.74 13.48 57.64
C THR A 83 26.33 13.18 58.13
N ASN A 84 25.60 14.16 58.67
CA ASN A 84 24.18 14.02 58.98
C ASN A 84 23.32 14.11 57.70
N ALA A 85 22.86 12.97 57.19
CA ALA A 85 22.00 12.93 56.01
C ALA A 85 20.71 13.77 56.19
N ASN A 86 20.16 13.86 57.41
CA ASN A 86 18.97 14.67 57.69
C ASN A 86 19.24 16.17 57.58
N LEU A 87 20.47 16.62 57.87
CA LEU A 87 20.82 18.04 57.71
C LEU A 87 20.70 18.44 56.24
N TRP A 88 21.36 17.70 55.35
CA TRP A 88 21.28 17.93 53.90
C TRP A 88 19.88 17.76 53.36
N GLY A 89 19.11 16.78 53.86
CA GLY A 89 17.69 16.64 53.51
C GLY A 89 16.86 17.90 53.79
N ASN A 90 17.24 18.70 54.79
CA ASN A 90 16.54 19.94 55.15
C ASN A 90 17.12 21.20 54.50
N ILE A 91 18.44 21.28 54.26
CA ILE A 91 19.08 22.49 53.70
C ILE A 91 19.29 22.47 52.19
N SER A 92 19.30 21.29 51.56
CA SER A 92 19.48 21.13 50.10
C SER A 92 18.16 20.86 49.36
N ALA A 93 17.03 21.02 50.03
CA ALA A 93 15.71 20.78 49.46
C ALA A 93 15.41 21.83 48.37
N LEU A 94 15.74 21.49 47.12
CA LEU A 94 15.28 22.23 45.96
C LEU A 94 13.77 22.05 45.89
N GLY A 95 13.05 23.13 46.21
CA GLY A 95 11.60 23.14 46.15
C GLY A 95 11.16 23.37 44.72
N LEU A 96 10.75 22.31 44.03
CA LEU A 96 10.25 22.33 42.67
C LEU A 96 8.74 22.52 42.67
N VAL A 97 8.24 23.48 41.92
CA VAL A 97 6.78 23.64 41.72
C VAL A 97 6.34 22.69 40.61
N VAL A 98 5.45 21.76 40.93
CA VAL A 98 4.80 20.93 39.92
C VAL A 98 3.38 21.45 39.70
N ASP A 99 3.06 21.80 38.47
CA ASP A 99 1.78 22.39 38.06
C ASP A 99 1.18 21.58 36.89
N GLN A 100 -0.11 21.80 36.61
CA GLN A 100 -0.80 21.21 35.47
C GLN A 100 -1.77 22.23 34.90
N LYS A 101 -1.62 22.52 33.60
CA LYS A 101 -2.31 23.63 32.94
C LYS A 101 -2.84 23.22 31.57
N ASN A 102 -4.01 23.73 31.18
CA ASN A 102 -4.52 23.64 29.81
C ASN A 102 -3.88 24.72 28.90
N GLU A 103 -4.35 24.81 27.65
CA GLU A 103 -3.90 25.79 26.67
C GLU A 103 -4.17 27.24 27.07
N SER A 104 -5.23 27.48 27.86
CA SER A 104 -5.56 28.79 28.43
C SER A 104 -4.79 29.10 29.73
N ASN A 105 -3.77 28.30 30.08
CA ASN A 105 -3.00 28.38 31.33
C ASN A 105 -3.85 28.23 32.62
N GLN A 106 -5.05 27.68 32.54
CA GLN A 106 -5.88 27.37 33.70
C GLN A 106 -5.47 26.04 34.31
N ARG A 107 -5.49 25.95 35.65
CA ARG A 107 -5.16 24.73 36.39
C ARG A 107 -6.32 23.74 36.35
N LEU A 108 -6.00 22.45 36.25
CA LEU A 108 -7.00 21.39 36.25
C LEU A 108 -6.46 20.07 36.82
N GLY A 109 -7.41 19.19 37.17
CA GLY A 109 -7.15 17.78 37.44
C GLY A 109 -6.23 17.51 38.63
N THR A 110 -5.60 16.35 38.60
CA THR A 110 -4.64 15.90 39.62
C THR A 110 -3.29 15.54 39.00
N LEU A 111 -2.25 15.59 39.81
CA LEU A 111 -0.89 15.13 39.50
C LEU A 111 -0.55 13.94 40.40
N GLY A 112 0.36 13.08 39.97
CA GLY A 112 0.88 11.95 40.74
C GLY A 112 2.39 12.02 40.93
N ASN A 113 2.88 11.73 42.13
CA ASN A 113 4.30 11.54 42.43
C ASN A 113 4.57 10.06 42.74
N TRP A 114 5.53 9.44 42.05
CA TRP A 114 5.88 8.05 42.32
C TRP A 114 6.64 7.91 43.65
N ILE A 115 6.09 7.13 44.59
CA ILE A 115 6.67 6.92 45.93
C ILE A 115 7.22 5.50 46.13
N GLY A 116 7.51 4.78 45.04
CA GLY A 116 8.13 3.45 45.05
C GLY A 116 7.16 2.27 44.94
N PHE A 117 5.90 2.45 45.31
CA PHE A 117 4.86 1.40 45.23
C PHE A 117 3.55 1.88 44.60
N GLY A 118 3.44 3.18 44.31
CA GLY A 118 2.25 3.80 43.75
C GLY A 118 2.50 5.27 43.43
N PHE A 119 1.57 5.87 42.68
CA PHE A 119 1.53 7.32 42.51
C PHE A 119 0.67 7.94 43.61
N GLU A 120 1.26 8.80 44.45
CA GLU A 120 0.53 9.65 45.39
C GLU A 120 -0.07 10.84 44.64
N SER A 121 -1.40 10.93 44.60
CA SER A 121 -2.11 12.01 43.90
C SER A 121 -2.14 13.30 44.71
N PHE A 122 -2.03 14.46 44.04
CA PHE A 122 -2.12 15.78 44.64
C PHE A 122 -2.68 16.83 43.68
N ALA A 123 -3.21 17.94 44.23
CA ALA A 123 -3.74 19.05 43.45
C ALA A 123 -2.61 19.99 42.96
N PRO A 124 -2.64 20.45 41.70
CA PRO A 124 -1.71 21.47 41.18
C PRO A 124 -2.11 22.89 41.65
N PRO A 125 -1.15 23.79 41.94
CA PRO A 125 0.29 23.55 41.98
C PRO A 125 0.69 22.97 43.34
N ARG A 126 1.74 22.14 43.37
CA ARG A 126 2.35 21.69 44.64
C ARG A 126 3.84 21.90 44.58
N LYS A 127 4.40 22.47 45.65
CA LYS A 127 5.85 22.50 45.85
C LYS A 127 6.29 21.16 46.44
N ILE A 128 7.15 20.45 45.73
CA ILE A 128 7.72 19.17 46.17
C ILE A 128 9.21 19.39 46.43
N TYR A 129 9.69 18.84 47.55
CA TYR A 129 11.07 18.97 47.97
C TYR A 129 11.82 17.69 47.63
N PHE A 130 12.92 17.84 46.90
CA PHE A 130 13.79 16.73 46.50
C PHE A 130 15.19 16.95 47.08
N SER A 131 15.89 15.86 47.40
CA SER A 131 17.34 15.94 47.63
C SER A 131 18.02 16.39 46.34
N GLN A 132 19.02 17.27 46.44
CA GLN A 132 19.87 17.63 45.30
C GLN A 132 20.37 16.35 44.62
N SER A 133 20.29 16.29 43.28
CA SER A 133 20.62 15.13 42.42
C SER A 133 19.69 13.91 42.51
N GLY A 134 18.54 14.01 43.16
CA GLY A 134 17.51 12.98 43.11
C GLY A 134 16.78 12.94 41.76
N SER A 135 16.35 11.75 41.35
CA SER A 135 15.36 11.59 40.27
C SER A 135 13.97 11.40 40.86
N THR A 136 12.95 11.98 40.23
CA THR A 136 11.55 11.71 40.57
C THR A 136 10.74 11.37 39.33
N THR A 137 9.76 10.47 39.45
CA THR A 137 8.80 10.21 38.37
C THR A 137 7.47 10.87 38.70
N LEU A 138 7.02 11.72 37.79
CA LEU A 138 5.73 12.40 37.87
C LEU A 138 4.76 11.86 36.83
N ARG A 139 3.46 11.96 37.13
CA ARG A 139 2.34 11.62 36.26
C ARG A 139 1.35 12.78 36.21
N GLY A 140 1.04 13.26 35.01
CA GLY A 140 -0.08 14.16 34.75
C GLY A 140 -1.40 13.40 34.80
N ASP A 141 -2.52 14.12 34.93
CA ASP A 141 -3.84 13.49 34.95
C ASP A 141 -4.05 12.60 33.72
N GLN A 142 -4.80 11.53 33.92
CA GLN A 142 -5.15 10.56 32.87
C GLN A 142 -6.63 10.63 32.52
N GLN A 143 -7.43 11.34 33.32
CA GLN A 143 -8.82 11.60 32.99
C GLN A 143 -8.92 12.77 32.01
N SER A 144 -9.63 12.55 30.92
CA SER A 144 -10.07 13.62 30.03
C SER A 144 -11.22 14.36 30.69
N SER A 145 -11.10 15.68 30.83
CA SER A 145 -12.26 16.55 31.09
C SER A 145 -12.40 17.52 29.91
N ASN A 146 -13.63 17.71 29.41
CA ASN A 146 -13.98 18.74 28.44
C ASN A 146 -13.14 18.74 27.14
N SER A 147 -13.07 17.61 26.41
CA SER A 147 -12.35 17.55 25.13
C SER A 147 -10.87 17.94 25.22
N THR A 148 -10.22 17.67 26.36
CA THR A 148 -8.79 17.86 26.53
C THR A 148 -8.12 16.57 27.01
N LYS A 149 -6.86 16.36 26.59
CA LYS A 149 -6.00 15.28 27.12
C LYS A 149 -4.58 15.76 27.37
N TYR A 150 -3.86 15.00 28.19
CA TYR A 150 -2.43 15.21 28.43
C TYR A 150 -1.67 15.26 27.10
N ASN A 151 -0.87 16.30 26.89
CA ASN A 151 -0.05 16.49 25.69
C ASN A 151 1.43 16.22 25.97
N ARG A 152 2.04 16.92 26.92
CA ARG A 152 3.46 16.75 27.25
C ARG A 152 3.80 17.40 28.59
N TRP A 153 4.96 17.04 29.14
CA TRP A 153 5.58 17.78 30.23
C TRP A 153 6.45 18.91 29.68
N ASN A 154 6.24 20.14 30.15
CA ASN A 154 6.91 21.35 29.67
C ASN A 154 6.88 21.43 28.13
N ASN A 155 8.05 21.56 27.50
CA ASN A 155 8.24 21.52 26.04
C ASN A 155 9.02 20.26 25.62
N SER A 156 8.90 19.16 26.38
CA SER A 156 9.56 17.89 26.06
C SER A 156 9.06 17.35 24.71
N ALA A 157 9.99 16.85 23.90
CA ALA A 157 9.66 16.08 22.69
C ALA A 157 9.08 14.70 23.02
N ASN A 158 9.42 14.15 24.19
CA ASN A 158 8.82 12.92 24.68
C ASN A 158 7.45 13.22 25.29
N VAL A 159 6.41 12.64 24.69
CA VAL A 159 5.01 12.79 25.10
C VAL A 159 4.55 11.70 26.09
N LYS A 160 5.48 10.94 26.68
CA LYS A 160 5.16 9.95 27.71
C LYS A 160 4.68 10.63 29.00
N ASN A 161 3.54 10.19 29.53
CA ASN A 161 2.94 10.78 30.72
C ASN A 161 3.74 10.44 32.00
N HIS A 162 4.07 9.16 32.25
CA HIS A 162 4.99 8.84 33.35
C HIS A 162 6.42 9.23 32.93
N GLN A 163 6.90 10.33 33.49
CA GLN A 163 8.18 10.91 33.10
C GLN A 163 9.09 11.04 34.33
N THR A 164 10.29 10.49 34.22
CA THR A 164 11.35 10.67 35.21
C THR A 164 12.11 11.94 34.91
N PHE A 165 12.28 12.78 35.92
CA PHE A 165 13.05 14.01 35.87
C PHE A 165 14.26 13.87 36.79
N GLN A 166 15.44 14.19 36.28
CA GLN A 166 16.60 14.45 37.10
C GLN A 166 16.46 15.86 37.67
N ILE A 167 16.33 15.98 38.99
CA ILE A 167 16.15 17.28 39.64
C ILE A 167 17.52 17.95 39.78
N GLU A 168 17.88 18.67 38.72
CA GLU A 168 19.04 19.55 38.68
C GLU A 168 18.71 20.92 39.30
N GLN A 169 19.75 21.65 39.70
CA GLN A 169 19.65 22.95 40.39
C GLN A 169 18.85 24.04 39.64
N TYR A 170 18.55 23.84 38.37
CA TYR A 170 17.90 24.83 37.50
C TYR A 170 16.40 24.62 37.31
N TYR A 171 15.84 23.47 37.70
CA TYR A 171 14.39 23.27 37.58
C TYR A 171 13.66 23.95 38.73
N THR A 172 12.95 25.04 38.42
CA THR A 172 12.07 25.73 39.36
C THR A 172 10.60 25.33 39.20
N GLU A 173 10.21 24.90 37.98
CA GLU A 173 8.85 24.47 37.65
C GLU A 173 8.84 23.28 36.67
N LEU A 174 7.96 22.30 36.91
CA LEU A 174 7.54 21.30 35.93
C LEU A 174 6.04 21.43 35.72
N THR A 175 5.61 21.62 34.47
CA THR A 175 4.19 21.76 34.11
C THR A 175 3.74 20.61 33.21
N SER A 176 2.73 19.87 33.64
CA SER A 176 1.97 18.96 32.77
C SER A 176 1.04 19.80 31.89
N ARG A 177 1.16 19.71 30.56
CA ARG A 177 0.39 20.51 29.60
C ARG A 177 -0.73 19.68 28.99
N PHE A 178 -1.95 20.17 29.12
CA PHE A 178 -3.15 19.63 28.48
C PHE A 178 -3.49 20.44 27.25
N LYS A 179 -3.98 19.77 26.22
CA LYS A 179 -4.44 20.40 24.97
C LYS A 179 -5.81 19.88 24.57
N SER A 180 -6.52 20.69 23.80
CA SER A 180 -7.81 20.34 23.24
C SER A 180 -7.66 19.27 22.15
N THR A 181 -8.58 18.33 22.11
CA THR A 181 -8.64 17.21 21.18
C THR A 181 -9.98 17.16 20.47
N ASP A 182 -9.97 16.64 19.25
CA ASP A 182 -11.14 16.50 18.41
C ASP A 182 -11.56 15.02 18.28
N PRO A 183 -12.80 14.66 18.65
CA PRO A 183 -13.31 13.29 18.53
C PRO A 183 -13.97 13.02 17.17
N THR A 184 -14.16 14.02 16.32
CA THR A 184 -14.96 13.93 15.08
C THR A 184 -14.16 13.38 13.89
N ILE A 185 -12.91 12.99 14.13
CA ILE A 185 -12.04 12.43 13.11
C ILE A 185 -12.51 11.05 12.71
N THR A 186 -12.60 10.82 11.41
CA THR A 186 -13.06 9.54 10.86
C THR A 186 -11.93 8.87 10.09
N ILE A 187 -11.63 7.63 10.43
CA ILE A 187 -10.69 6.77 9.69
C ILE A 187 -11.51 5.63 9.11
N LYS A 188 -11.56 5.52 7.80
CA LYS A 188 -12.38 4.53 7.12
C LYS A 188 -11.64 3.87 5.97
N THR A 189 -12.28 2.87 5.40
CA THR A 189 -11.89 2.25 4.15
C THR A 189 -12.92 2.59 3.08
N ASP A 190 -12.54 2.49 1.82
CA ASP A 190 -13.47 2.54 0.69
C ASP A 190 -13.00 1.57 -0.41
N LEU A 191 -13.94 0.82 -0.98
CA LEU A 191 -13.65 -0.12 -2.06
C LEU A 191 -13.76 0.57 -3.42
N LEU A 192 -12.71 0.52 -4.23
CA LEU A 192 -12.71 1.06 -5.59
C LEU A 192 -13.78 0.41 -6.44
N ASP A 193 -13.95 -0.91 -6.31
CA ASP A 193 -14.89 -1.67 -7.14
C ASP A 193 -16.35 -1.51 -6.70
N ALA A 194 -16.60 -0.99 -5.50
CA ALA A 194 -17.96 -0.68 -5.03
C ALA A 194 -17.94 0.64 -4.25
N PRO A 195 -17.82 1.79 -4.94
CA PRO A 195 -17.60 3.08 -4.28
C PRO A 195 -18.66 3.38 -3.21
N GLY A 196 -18.20 3.84 -2.04
CA GLY A 196 -19.04 4.07 -0.87
C GLY A 196 -19.19 2.85 0.05
N THR A 197 -18.72 1.68 -0.37
CA THR A 197 -18.68 0.49 0.48
C THR A 197 -17.52 0.59 1.45
N THR A 198 -17.85 0.78 2.72
CA THR A 198 -16.89 0.78 3.83
C THR A 198 -16.95 -0.58 4.54
N GLY A 199 -15.81 -1.04 5.06
CA GLY A 199 -15.74 -2.34 5.72
C GLY A 199 -14.32 -2.76 6.11
N GLY A 200 -14.18 -4.01 6.55
CA GLY A 200 -12.90 -4.54 6.98
C GLY A 200 -12.35 -3.81 8.20
N ASN A 201 -11.02 -3.65 8.24
CA ASN A 201 -10.33 -3.01 9.35
C ASN A 201 -9.41 -1.85 8.93
N VAL A 202 -9.13 -0.95 9.87
CA VAL A 202 -8.03 0.03 9.81
C VAL A 202 -7.13 -0.18 11.01
N GLN A 203 -5.95 0.41 10.98
CA GLN A 203 -5.02 0.46 12.09
C GLN A 203 -4.74 1.91 12.45
N PHE A 204 -4.60 2.19 13.74
CA PHE A 204 -4.27 3.53 14.21
C PHE A 204 -3.25 3.49 15.33
N HIS A 205 -2.27 4.38 15.22
CA HIS A 205 -1.26 4.63 16.24
C HIS A 205 -1.47 6.03 16.82
N ASP A 206 -1.73 6.09 18.13
CA ASP A 206 -1.82 7.30 18.92
C ASP A 206 -0.77 7.25 20.06
N PRO A 207 0.29 8.07 20.01
CA PRO A 207 1.31 8.13 21.06
C PRO A 207 0.80 8.50 22.45
N TRP A 208 -0.39 9.10 22.54
CA TRP A 208 -1.07 9.49 23.77
C TRP A 208 -2.12 8.49 24.24
N TYR A 209 -2.40 7.44 23.47
CA TYR A 209 -3.35 6.41 23.88
C TYR A 209 -2.81 5.64 25.09
N ILE A 210 -3.64 5.49 26.14
CA ILE A 210 -3.25 4.87 27.41
C ILE A 210 -3.51 3.36 27.33
N ASP A 211 -2.50 2.62 26.88
CA ASP A 211 -2.57 1.19 26.55
C ASP A 211 -1.34 0.39 27.03
N PHE A 212 -0.54 0.95 27.93
CA PHE A 212 0.65 0.31 28.45
C PHE A 212 0.66 0.29 29.97
N GLN A 213 0.62 -0.91 30.56
CA GLN A 213 0.93 -1.12 31.97
C GLN A 213 2.43 -1.03 32.16
N ASP A 214 2.90 -0.03 32.90
CA ASP A 214 4.32 0.18 33.11
C ASP A 214 4.85 -0.63 34.31
N PRO A 215 5.64 -1.70 34.10
CA PRO A 215 6.13 -2.52 35.19
C PRO A 215 7.07 -1.77 36.13
N ALA A 216 7.76 -0.73 35.63
CA ALA A 216 8.62 0.12 36.45
C ALA A 216 7.83 0.94 37.49
N TYR A 217 6.51 1.10 37.27
CA TYR A 217 5.63 1.88 38.13
C TYR A 217 4.42 1.07 38.59
N GLY A 218 4.65 -0.17 39.02
CA GLY A 218 3.63 -1.01 39.63
C GLY A 218 2.46 -1.35 38.70
N ASN A 219 2.75 -1.49 37.40
CA ASN A 219 1.76 -1.73 36.33
C ASN A 219 0.67 -0.65 36.23
N ASN A 220 0.95 0.58 36.68
CA ASN A 220 0.08 1.72 36.40
C ASN A 220 0.05 1.98 34.90
N TRP A 221 -1.16 2.16 34.36
CA TRP A 221 -1.37 2.45 32.95
C TRP A 221 -0.78 3.80 32.57
N ARG A 222 -0.24 3.92 31.36
CA ARG A 222 0.12 5.17 30.71
C ARG A 222 0.10 5.02 29.20
N ASN A 223 0.30 6.13 28.51
CA ASN A 223 0.62 6.11 27.11
C ASN A 223 2.08 5.67 26.85
N ARG A 224 2.33 5.18 25.65
CA ARG A 224 3.65 4.69 25.22
C ARG A 224 4.63 5.82 24.91
N GLY A 225 4.12 7.01 24.56
CA GLY A 225 4.93 8.12 24.09
C GLY A 225 5.39 7.90 22.65
N MET A 226 6.45 8.59 22.24
CA MET A 226 7.01 8.53 20.87
C MET A 226 8.03 7.40 20.64
N GLN A 227 8.24 6.51 21.62
CA GLN A 227 9.30 5.50 21.51
C GLN A 227 8.84 4.25 20.75
N GLU A 228 9.72 3.75 19.89
CA GLU A 228 9.52 2.55 19.06
C GLU A 228 9.53 1.24 19.87
N PRO A 229 8.81 0.19 19.42
CA PRO A 229 8.01 0.15 18.20
C PRO A 229 6.66 0.87 18.35
N ARG A 230 6.23 1.58 17.29
CA ARG A 230 4.86 2.14 17.21
C ARG A 230 3.84 1.03 17.37
N GLN A 231 3.01 1.12 18.42
CA GLN A 231 1.91 0.20 18.61
C GLN A 231 0.73 0.61 17.73
N PHE A 232 0.49 -0.12 16.65
CA PHE A 232 -0.73 -0.02 15.87
C PHE A 232 -1.84 -0.87 16.48
N HIS A 233 -3.04 -0.30 16.54
CA HIS A 233 -4.23 -1.00 17.00
C HIS A 233 -5.22 -1.18 15.86
N THR A 234 -5.62 -2.43 15.60
CA THR A 234 -6.59 -2.75 14.55
C THR A 234 -8.01 -2.45 15.03
N ARG A 235 -8.82 -1.86 14.16
CA ARG A 235 -10.18 -1.38 14.41
C ARG A 235 -11.07 -1.80 13.26
N SER A 236 -12.18 -2.45 13.57
CA SER A 236 -13.20 -2.74 12.59
C SER A 236 -13.90 -1.46 12.16
N VAL A 237 -14.09 -1.31 10.86
CA VAL A 237 -14.68 -0.14 10.24
C VAL A 237 -16.15 -0.44 9.96
N GLY A 238 -17.05 0.30 10.62
CA GLY A 238 -18.47 0.27 10.31
C GLY A 238 -18.81 1.16 9.11
N THR A 239 -20.10 1.24 8.77
CA THR A 239 -20.60 2.02 7.62
C THR A 239 -20.13 3.49 7.64
N SER A 240 -20.08 4.09 8.83
CA SER A 240 -19.68 5.49 9.04
C SER A 240 -18.18 5.70 9.27
N GLY A 241 -17.35 4.65 9.19
CA GLY A 241 -15.94 4.71 9.57
C GLY A 241 -15.68 4.33 11.04
N TRP A 242 -14.42 4.42 11.46
CA TRP A 242 -13.98 4.32 12.85
C TRP A 242 -13.55 5.70 13.37
N GLN A 243 -13.86 6.02 14.63
CA GLN A 243 -13.52 7.29 15.26
C GLN A 243 -12.75 7.05 16.57
N PRO A 244 -11.62 7.76 16.81
CA PRO A 244 -10.94 7.77 18.11
C PRO A 244 -11.71 8.63 19.12
N ASP A 245 -12.93 8.23 19.48
CA ASP A 245 -13.87 9.03 20.27
C ASP A 245 -13.50 9.15 21.77
N PHE A 246 -14.41 9.74 22.55
CA PHE A 246 -14.26 9.98 24.00
C PHE A 246 -14.87 8.89 24.89
N THR A 247 -15.55 7.91 24.31
CA THR A 247 -16.46 7.01 25.05
C THR A 247 -16.08 5.54 24.90
N THR A 248 -15.54 5.16 23.76
CA THR A 248 -15.29 3.77 23.39
C THR A 248 -13.99 3.29 24.02
N VAL A 249 -14.13 2.40 25.00
CA VAL A 249 -13.02 1.69 25.64
C VAL A 249 -12.78 0.38 24.90
N TYR A 250 -11.52 -0.01 24.76
CA TYR A 250 -11.10 -1.29 24.19
C TYR A 250 -10.46 -2.16 25.27
N PRO A 251 -11.23 -2.96 26.03
CA PRO A 251 -10.75 -3.60 27.26
C PRO A 251 -9.55 -4.52 27.07
N ALA A 252 -9.40 -5.11 25.87
CA ALA A 252 -8.25 -5.95 25.53
C ALA A 252 -6.93 -5.17 25.41
N GLN A 253 -6.99 -3.84 25.27
CA GLN A 253 -5.81 -2.98 25.05
C GLN A 253 -5.60 -2.01 26.21
N GLY A 254 -6.67 -1.53 26.85
CA GLY A 254 -6.56 -0.65 28.00
C GLY A 254 -7.92 -0.23 28.54
N PRO A 255 -7.96 0.33 29.76
CA PRO A 255 -9.20 0.75 30.40
C PRO A 255 -9.65 2.17 29.98
N TYR A 256 -8.96 2.81 29.04
CA TYR A 256 -9.22 4.18 28.62
C TYR A 256 -9.66 4.27 27.15
N PRO A 257 -10.51 5.25 26.79
CA PRO A 257 -10.79 5.61 25.41
C PRO A 257 -9.63 6.39 24.78
N TYR A 258 -9.70 6.65 23.46
CA TYR A 258 -8.67 7.42 22.75
C TYR A 258 -8.64 8.90 23.12
N ASN A 259 -9.80 9.44 23.52
CA ASN A 259 -9.97 10.83 23.88
C ASN A 259 -9.65 11.79 22.72
N GLY A 260 -10.08 11.47 21.50
CA GLY A 260 -9.88 12.31 20.32
C GLY A 260 -8.43 12.40 19.85
N VAL A 261 -8.18 13.25 18.87
CA VAL A 261 -6.83 13.54 18.35
C VAL A 261 -6.51 15.02 18.47
N PHE A 262 -5.23 15.37 18.58
CA PHE A 262 -4.81 16.76 18.45
C PHE A 262 -4.82 17.18 16.97
N LEU A 263 -5.41 18.34 16.68
CA LEU A 263 -5.34 18.94 15.35
C LEU A 263 -4.03 19.72 15.17
N ASN A 264 -3.59 19.86 13.91
CA ASN A 264 -2.45 20.68 13.50
C ASN A 264 -1.19 20.41 14.33
N GLN A 265 -0.91 19.13 14.57
CA GLN A 265 0.36 18.73 15.18
C GLN A 265 1.51 19.19 14.30
N ASP A 266 2.65 19.49 14.93
CA ASP A 266 3.80 20.08 14.27
C ASP A 266 4.39 19.11 13.22
N TYR A 267 3.93 19.26 11.99
CA TYR A 267 4.34 18.46 10.83
C TYR A 267 5.72 18.90 10.30
N ASN A 268 6.16 20.10 10.69
CA ASN A 268 7.37 20.74 10.17
C ASN A 268 8.67 20.18 10.76
N ILE A 269 8.61 19.14 11.58
CA ILE A 269 9.78 18.33 11.95
C ILE A 269 9.78 17.11 11.03
N PRO A 270 10.59 17.09 9.95
CA PRO A 270 10.61 16.00 8.99
C PRO A 270 10.83 14.65 9.71
N GLY A 271 9.98 13.66 9.42
CA GLY A 271 10.09 12.32 9.97
C GLY A 271 9.48 12.09 11.36
N ASN A 272 8.83 13.09 11.98
CA ASN A 272 8.24 12.92 13.32
C ASN A 272 6.75 13.31 13.54
N PRO A 273 5.83 13.16 12.57
CA PRO A 273 4.40 13.16 12.86
C PRO A 273 4.04 12.12 13.94
N TYR A 274 3.23 12.53 14.92
CA TYR A 274 2.91 11.72 16.09
C TYR A 274 1.90 10.62 15.75
N TYR A 275 0.81 10.95 15.07
CA TYR A 275 -0.18 9.96 14.65
C TYR A 275 0.28 9.15 13.44
N SER A 276 -0.20 7.92 13.34
CA SER A 276 -0.08 7.13 12.11
C SER A 276 -1.34 6.33 11.85
N VAL A 277 -1.68 6.21 10.58
CA VAL A 277 -2.74 5.33 10.09
C VAL A 277 -2.11 4.12 9.44
N GLY A 278 -2.83 3.00 9.49
CA GLY A 278 -2.44 1.76 8.88
C GLY A 278 -3.63 1.07 8.22
N ALA A 279 -3.35 0.39 7.13
CA ALA A 279 -4.31 -0.31 6.30
C ALA A 279 -3.85 -1.78 6.25
N PRO A 280 -4.54 -2.70 6.93
CA PRO A 280 -4.29 -4.13 6.78
C PRO A 280 -4.27 -4.51 5.30
N ASN A 281 -3.22 -5.17 4.85
CA ASN A 281 -3.07 -5.54 3.44
C ASN A 281 -2.65 -7.01 3.35
N PRO A 282 -3.56 -7.94 3.00
CA PRO A 282 -4.93 -7.70 2.50
C PRO A 282 -5.94 -7.32 3.60
N ASN A 283 -7.11 -6.87 3.16
CA ASN A 283 -8.31 -6.65 3.98
C ASN A 283 -9.50 -7.39 3.37
N THR A 284 -10.53 -7.66 4.16
CA THR A 284 -11.74 -8.37 3.68
C THR A 284 -12.92 -7.42 3.68
N PHE A 285 -13.62 -7.33 2.56
CA PHE A 285 -14.85 -6.57 2.38
C PHE A 285 -15.99 -7.51 2.07
N THR A 286 -17.16 -7.26 2.67
CA THR A 286 -18.38 -7.97 2.33
C THR A 286 -19.20 -7.07 1.41
N VAL A 287 -19.48 -7.53 0.19
CA VAL A 287 -20.38 -6.83 -0.74
C VAL A 287 -21.49 -7.77 -1.17
N GLY A 288 -22.74 -7.40 -0.85
CA GLY A 288 -23.86 -8.34 -0.89
C GLY A 288 -23.62 -9.49 0.09
N GLU A 289 -23.65 -10.73 -0.40
CA GLU A 289 -23.42 -11.95 0.39
C GLU A 289 -22.00 -12.51 0.22
N GLN A 290 -21.15 -11.84 -0.56
CA GLN A 290 -19.82 -12.32 -0.92
C GLN A 290 -18.72 -11.53 -0.21
N ASN A 291 -17.69 -12.26 0.24
CA ASN A 291 -16.48 -11.68 0.80
C ASN A 291 -15.40 -11.58 -0.28
N TYR A 292 -14.85 -10.39 -0.44
CA TYR A 292 -13.74 -10.11 -1.34
C TYR A 292 -12.49 -9.81 -0.51
N LEU A 293 -11.38 -10.44 -0.88
CA LEU A 293 -10.07 -9.95 -0.49
C LEU A 293 -9.80 -8.68 -1.28
N ALA A 294 -9.29 -7.66 -0.62
CA ALA A 294 -8.97 -6.40 -1.26
C ALA A 294 -7.59 -5.92 -0.82
N TYR A 295 -6.87 -5.28 -1.74
CA TYR A 295 -5.51 -4.83 -1.56
C TYR A 295 -5.44 -3.31 -1.51
N PHE A 296 -4.70 -2.81 -0.53
CA PHE A 296 -4.51 -1.38 -0.30
C PHE A 296 -3.87 -0.73 -1.54
N GLN A 297 -4.44 0.39 -1.97
CA GLN A 297 -3.95 1.19 -3.10
C GLN A 297 -3.25 2.45 -2.58
N ASN A 298 -3.96 3.26 -1.80
CA ASN A 298 -3.45 4.51 -1.26
C ASN A 298 -4.35 5.06 -0.14
N TRP A 299 -3.86 6.07 0.56
CA TRP A 299 -4.63 6.94 1.45
C TRP A 299 -5.07 8.20 0.71
N GLU A 300 -6.29 8.64 0.99
CA GLU A 300 -6.84 9.94 0.56
C GLU A 300 -7.74 10.53 1.65
N GLY A 301 -8.25 11.75 1.45
CA GLY A 301 -9.24 12.31 2.37
C GLY A 301 -9.22 13.83 2.48
N THR A 302 -10.05 14.35 3.38
CA THR A 302 -10.24 15.79 3.61
C THR A 302 -9.74 16.17 5.00
N GLY A 303 -9.07 17.32 5.11
CA GLY A 303 -8.51 17.80 6.38
C GLY A 303 -7.40 16.92 6.95
N VAL A 304 -6.70 16.17 6.10
CA VAL A 304 -5.61 15.26 6.47
C VAL A 304 -4.39 15.50 5.60
N GLN A 305 -3.20 15.32 6.19
CA GLN A 305 -1.92 15.34 5.49
C GLN A 305 -1.16 14.05 5.80
N TYR A 306 -0.72 13.34 4.75
CA TYR A 306 0.02 12.09 4.87
C TYR A 306 1.49 12.31 4.54
N GLN A 307 2.39 11.65 5.27
CA GLN A 307 3.81 11.65 4.90
C GLN A 307 4.07 10.85 3.61
N ASN A 308 3.43 9.69 3.46
CA ASN A 308 3.43 8.90 2.23
C ASN A 308 2.06 8.24 2.04
N ALA A 309 1.20 8.86 1.24
CA ALA A 309 -0.14 8.34 0.96
C ALA A 309 -0.14 6.95 0.29
N GLY A 310 0.95 6.53 -0.38
CA GLY A 310 1.06 5.21 -1.00
C GLY A 310 1.52 4.09 -0.06
N ALA A 311 1.89 4.40 1.19
CA ALA A 311 2.32 3.39 2.16
C ALA A 311 1.13 2.87 2.98
N ALA A 312 1.02 1.54 3.10
CA ALA A 312 -0.04 0.89 3.88
C ALA A 312 -0.09 1.39 5.33
N GLN A 313 1.09 1.66 5.93
CA GLN A 313 1.21 2.39 7.17
C GLN A 313 1.96 3.70 6.90
N THR A 314 1.32 4.83 7.21
CA THR A 314 1.93 6.15 7.04
C THR A 314 1.60 7.02 8.24
N PRO A 315 2.53 7.88 8.64
CA PRO A 315 2.17 8.96 9.53
C PRO A 315 1.19 9.95 8.91
N VAL A 316 0.38 10.57 9.77
CA VAL A 316 -0.72 11.45 9.39
C VAL A 316 -0.85 12.64 10.34
N VAL A 317 -1.28 13.79 9.81
CA VAL A 317 -1.72 14.95 10.59
C VAL A 317 -3.14 15.31 10.20
N PHE A 318 -4.00 15.45 11.21
CA PHE A 318 -5.37 15.95 11.04
C PHE A 318 -5.35 17.47 11.20
N THR A 319 -5.78 18.22 10.19
CA THR A 319 -5.67 19.68 10.16
C THR A 319 -6.93 20.40 10.61
N ASN A 320 -8.10 19.75 10.49
CA ASN A 320 -9.41 20.34 10.79
C ASN A 320 -10.30 19.40 11.59
N ALA A 321 -11.30 19.97 12.27
CA ALA A 321 -12.42 19.20 12.81
C ALA A 321 -13.16 18.47 11.67
N GLY A 322 -13.65 17.26 11.94
CA GLY A 322 -14.33 16.41 10.97
C GLY A 322 -13.42 15.86 9.86
N ALA A 323 -12.10 15.93 10.01
CA ALA A 323 -11.18 15.38 9.03
C ALA A 323 -11.39 13.86 8.83
N MET A 324 -11.20 13.41 7.60
CA MET A 324 -11.47 12.05 7.18
C MET A 324 -10.25 11.45 6.51
N ALA A 325 -9.71 10.37 7.07
CA ALA A 325 -8.67 9.56 6.46
C ALA A 325 -9.29 8.29 5.84
N THR A 326 -9.15 8.10 4.53
CA THR A 326 -9.75 6.98 3.79
C THR A 326 -8.65 6.13 3.15
N ALA A 327 -8.59 4.84 3.54
CA ALA A 327 -7.79 3.86 2.83
C ALA A 327 -8.57 3.30 1.64
N ARG A 328 -8.03 3.46 0.43
CA ARG A 328 -8.59 2.93 -0.82
C ARG A 328 -8.12 1.50 -1.03
N TYR A 329 -9.07 0.62 -1.35
CA TYR A 329 -8.79 -0.78 -1.62
C TYR A 329 -9.32 -1.19 -2.99
N LYS A 330 -8.55 -2.01 -3.70
CA LYS A 330 -8.98 -2.71 -4.90
C LYS A 330 -9.41 -4.13 -4.52
N ALA A 331 -10.65 -4.51 -4.77
CA ALA A 331 -11.08 -5.91 -4.60
C ALA A 331 -10.38 -6.77 -5.63
N HIS A 332 -9.76 -7.84 -5.15
CA HIS A 332 -8.99 -8.78 -5.95
C HIS A 332 -9.90 -9.51 -6.94
N LEU A 333 -9.50 -9.54 -8.22
CA LEU A 333 -10.25 -10.18 -9.32
C LEU A 333 -11.69 -9.66 -9.49
N ALA A 334 -12.02 -8.53 -8.87
CA ALA A 334 -13.29 -7.85 -9.08
C ALA A 334 -13.12 -6.74 -10.11
N SER A 335 -14.20 -6.37 -10.78
CA SER A 335 -14.24 -5.20 -11.65
C SER A 335 -15.49 -4.37 -11.36
N THR A 336 -15.60 -3.21 -12.00
CA THR A 336 -16.85 -2.46 -12.15
C THR A 336 -17.34 -2.42 -13.59
N SER A 337 -16.52 -2.86 -14.55
CA SER A 337 -16.80 -2.79 -15.98
C SER A 337 -17.36 -4.10 -16.48
N THR A 338 -18.56 -4.05 -17.07
CA THR A 338 -19.22 -5.26 -17.62
C THR A 338 -18.44 -5.92 -18.73
N ASP A 339 -17.46 -5.17 -19.25
CA ASP A 339 -16.55 -5.54 -20.33
C ASP A 339 -15.16 -5.96 -19.87
N ALA A 340 -14.92 -6.06 -18.55
CA ALA A 340 -13.62 -6.39 -17.96
C ALA A 340 -12.96 -7.62 -18.60
N ILE A 341 -13.75 -8.65 -18.87
CA ILE A 341 -13.36 -9.88 -19.55
C ILE A 341 -14.25 -10.20 -20.76
N SER A 342 -15.02 -9.22 -21.25
CA SER A 342 -15.86 -9.43 -22.42
C SER A 342 -15.03 -9.44 -23.71
N ARG A 343 -15.68 -9.92 -24.78
CA ARG A 343 -15.21 -9.97 -26.18
C ARG A 343 -14.10 -11.00 -26.40
N SER A 344 -14.47 -12.10 -27.03
CA SER A 344 -13.57 -13.19 -27.40
C SER A 344 -12.50 -12.78 -28.42
N SER A 345 -12.67 -11.64 -29.09
CA SER A 345 -11.67 -11.04 -29.96
C SER A 345 -10.46 -10.49 -29.20
N GLN A 346 -10.65 -10.07 -27.94
CA GLN A 346 -9.59 -9.52 -27.10
C GLN A 346 -9.12 -10.56 -26.10
N ARG A 347 -7.83 -10.92 -26.18
CA ARG A 347 -7.24 -11.88 -25.24
C ARG A 347 -6.99 -11.19 -23.91
N LYS A 348 -7.66 -11.64 -22.85
CA LYS A 348 -7.54 -11.09 -21.48
C LYS A 348 -6.65 -11.95 -20.60
N VAL A 349 -6.54 -13.22 -20.95
CA VAL A 349 -5.72 -14.21 -20.26
C VAL A 349 -4.83 -14.92 -21.26
N ILE A 350 -3.61 -15.19 -20.84
CA ILE A 350 -2.64 -16.02 -21.56
C ILE A 350 -1.92 -16.90 -20.55
N ARG A 351 -1.20 -17.90 -21.03
CA ARG A 351 -0.34 -18.77 -20.24
C ARG A 351 1.09 -18.72 -20.79
N ASP A 352 2.07 -18.48 -19.92
CA ASP A 352 3.47 -18.48 -20.33
C ASP A 352 4.00 -19.92 -20.53
N ASP A 353 5.24 -20.01 -21.02
CA ASP A 353 5.97 -21.26 -21.24
C ASP A 353 6.34 -21.99 -19.93
N ALA A 354 6.28 -21.32 -18.78
CA ALA A 354 6.40 -21.92 -17.47
C ALA A 354 5.06 -22.40 -16.88
N GLY A 355 3.95 -22.19 -17.58
CA GLY A 355 2.62 -22.60 -17.14
C GLY A 355 1.89 -21.62 -16.24
N TYR A 356 2.42 -20.41 -16.00
CA TYR A 356 1.70 -19.38 -15.27
C TYR A 356 0.64 -18.72 -16.15
N TYR A 357 -0.57 -18.58 -15.63
CA TYR A 357 -1.60 -17.73 -16.22
C TYR A 357 -1.39 -16.28 -15.85
N HIS A 358 -1.57 -15.39 -16.83
CA HIS A 358 -1.51 -13.94 -16.69
C HIS A 358 -2.85 -13.36 -17.12
N LEU A 359 -3.41 -12.47 -16.31
CA LEU A 359 -4.72 -11.88 -16.53
C LEU A 359 -4.60 -10.35 -16.51
N VAL A 360 -5.21 -9.71 -17.52
CA VAL A 360 -5.45 -8.27 -17.56
C VAL A 360 -6.95 -7.99 -17.67
N TYR A 361 -7.41 -6.97 -16.96
CA TYR A 361 -8.80 -6.52 -17.02
C TYR A 361 -8.93 -5.05 -16.62
N GLU A 362 -10.04 -4.45 -17.03
CA GLU A 362 -10.41 -3.10 -16.64
C GLU A 362 -11.16 -3.11 -15.31
N SER A 363 -10.94 -2.12 -14.45
CA SER A 363 -11.89 -1.72 -13.40
C SER A 363 -11.78 -0.22 -13.11
N GLN A 364 -12.89 0.48 -12.90
CA GLN A 364 -12.90 1.92 -12.62
C GLN A 364 -12.11 2.78 -13.63
N GLY A 365 -12.11 2.42 -14.92
CA GLY A 365 -11.33 3.13 -15.93
C GLY A 365 -9.82 2.98 -15.79
N GLU A 366 -9.36 1.93 -15.11
CA GLU A 366 -7.95 1.60 -14.89
C GLU A 366 -7.69 0.16 -15.33
N ILE A 367 -6.48 -0.16 -15.78
CA ILE A 367 -6.08 -1.51 -16.19
C ILE A 367 -5.33 -2.18 -15.04
N TYR A 368 -5.74 -3.40 -14.69
CA TYR A 368 -5.12 -4.22 -13.66
C TYR A 368 -4.54 -5.48 -14.26
N TYR A 369 -3.43 -5.93 -13.67
CA TYR A 369 -2.74 -7.17 -13.97
C TYR A 369 -2.62 -8.04 -12.72
N CYS A 370 -2.79 -9.34 -12.89
CA CYS A 370 -2.39 -10.33 -11.90
C CYS A 370 -1.92 -11.61 -12.60
N ARG A 371 -1.20 -12.44 -11.87
CA ARG A 371 -0.69 -13.74 -12.35
C ARG A 371 -1.07 -14.83 -11.37
N SER A 372 -1.29 -16.04 -11.88
CA SER A 372 -1.33 -17.23 -11.03
C SER A 372 -0.07 -17.35 -10.17
N THR A 373 -0.22 -17.87 -8.94
CA THR A 373 0.90 -18.09 -8.02
C THR A 373 1.59 -19.43 -8.24
N THR A 374 0.92 -20.38 -8.91
CA THR A 374 1.40 -21.74 -9.15
C THR A 374 1.25 -22.08 -10.64
N PRO A 375 2.29 -22.62 -11.29
CA PRO A 375 2.21 -23.12 -12.66
C PRO A 375 1.05 -24.11 -12.84
N HIS A 376 0.37 -24.04 -13.97
CA HIS A 376 -0.76 -24.90 -14.36
C HIS A 376 -1.93 -24.84 -13.36
N SER A 377 -2.01 -23.81 -12.52
CA SER A 377 -3.11 -23.63 -11.58
C SER A 377 -3.64 -22.20 -11.59
N TYR A 378 -4.96 -22.08 -11.74
CA TYR A 378 -5.71 -20.83 -11.70
C TYR A 378 -6.42 -20.61 -10.36
N THR A 379 -6.07 -21.41 -9.34
CA THR A 379 -6.74 -21.38 -8.03
C THR A 379 -6.36 -20.17 -7.17
N ASN A 380 -5.14 -19.66 -7.35
CA ASN A 380 -4.59 -18.56 -6.55
C ASN A 380 -3.86 -17.57 -7.46
N TRP A 381 -4.06 -16.29 -7.20
CA TRP A 381 -3.52 -15.19 -8.00
C TRP A 381 -2.72 -14.23 -7.11
N THR A 382 -1.73 -13.56 -7.69
CA THR A 382 -1.01 -12.47 -7.05
C THR A 382 -1.94 -11.27 -6.86
N PRO A 383 -1.67 -10.37 -5.90
CA PRO A 383 -2.41 -9.11 -5.78
C PRO A 383 -2.49 -8.33 -7.08
N ASP A 384 -3.61 -7.64 -7.29
CA ASP A 384 -3.84 -6.80 -8.48
C ASP A 384 -2.81 -5.67 -8.53
N LYS A 385 -2.14 -5.54 -9.67
CA LYS A 385 -1.20 -4.46 -9.96
C LYS A 385 -1.80 -3.55 -11.01
N LYS A 386 -1.93 -2.26 -10.68
CA LYS A 386 -2.38 -1.26 -11.65
C LYS A 386 -1.30 -1.03 -12.72
N LEU A 387 -1.68 -1.16 -13.99
CA LEU A 387 -0.83 -0.89 -15.15
C LEU A 387 -0.99 0.53 -15.68
N SER A 388 -2.20 1.09 -15.61
CA SER A 388 -2.49 2.44 -16.07
C SER A 388 -1.86 3.48 -15.13
N ALA A 389 -0.88 4.23 -15.65
CA ALA A 389 -0.07 5.16 -14.86
C ALA A 389 -0.52 6.62 -14.95
N PHE A 390 -1.41 6.95 -15.89
CA PHE A 390 -1.66 8.34 -16.29
C PHE A 390 -2.92 8.90 -15.65
N ALA A 391 -2.75 9.98 -14.88
CA ALA A 391 -3.86 10.66 -14.23
C ALA A 391 -4.81 11.30 -15.26
N GLY A 392 -6.12 11.14 -15.05
CA GLY A 392 -7.15 11.74 -15.90
C GLY A 392 -7.42 11.01 -17.22
N VAL A 393 -6.78 9.86 -17.46
CA VAL A 393 -7.07 8.98 -18.60
C VAL A 393 -8.01 7.88 -18.14
N THR A 394 -9.14 7.71 -18.83
CA THR A 394 -10.01 6.55 -18.67
C THR A 394 -9.49 5.44 -19.58
N ASN A 395 -9.17 4.29 -19.00
CA ASN A 395 -8.58 3.15 -19.68
C ASN A 395 -9.58 2.01 -19.79
N SER A 396 -9.66 1.36 -20.96
CA SER A 396 -10.61 0.27 -21.22
C SER A 396 -10.09 -0.74 -22.23
N ASN A 397 -10.80 -1.85 -22.36
CA ASN A 397 -10.60 -2.85 -23.42
C ASN A 397 -9.15 -3.40 -23.51
N PRO A 398 -8.53 -3.89 -22.42
CA PRO A 398 -7.16 -4.39 -22.48
C PRO A 398 -7.04 -5.69 -23.28
N SER A 399 -5.90 -5.94 -23.89
CA SER A 399 -5.54 -7.22 -24.48
C SER A 399 -4.09 -7.55 -24.13
N ILE A 400 -3.77 -8.82 -23.87
CA ILE A 400 -2.44 -9.30 -23.47
C ILE A 400 -1.91 -10.36 -24.44
N THR A 401 -0.58 -10.34 -24.65
CA THR A 401 0.19 -11.38 -25.33
C THR A 401 1.53 -11.64 -24.63
N PHE A 402 2.22 -12.72 -25.01
CA PHE A 402 3.45 -13.23 -24.43
C PHE A 402 4.60 -13.22 -25.44
N LYS A 403 5.74 -12.68 -25.01
CA LYS A 403 7.00 -12.67 -25.74
C LYS A 403 7.99 -13.62 -25.07
N LEU A 404 8.42 -14.64 -25.80
CA LEU A 404 9.62 -15.41 -25.49
C LEU A 404 10.76 -14.92 -26.38
N ASN A 405 11.84 -14.44 -25.78
CA ASN A 405 13.09 -14.24 -26.51
C ASN A 405 13.86 -15.57 -26.49
N PRO A 406 13.97 -16.28 -27.64
CA PRO A 406 14.59 -17.61 -27.66
C PRO A 406 16.09 -17.58 -27.33
N ALA A 407 16.80 -16.49 -27.64
CA ALA A 407 18.25 -16.40 -27.41
C ALA A 407 18.62 -16.08 -25.97
N THR A 408 17.86 -15.22 -25.31
CA THR A 408 18.13 -14.84 -23.91
C THR A 408 17.32 -15.66 -22.91
N GLY A 409 16.29 -16.37 -23.38
CA GLY A 409 15.24 -16.94 -22.53
C GLY A 409 14.43 -15.88 -21.79
N MET A 410 14.59 -14.59 -22.12
CA MET A 410 13.85 -13.52 -21.46
C MET A 410 12.37 -13.61 -21.84
N ARG A 411 11.53 -13.44 -20.83
CA ARG A 411 10.08 -13.50 -20.92
C ARG A 411 9.52 -12.13 -20.63
N SER A 412 8.80 -11.55 -21.58
CA SER A 412 8.03 -10.33 -21.34
C SER A 412 6.59 -10.49 -21.79
N LEU A 413 5.71 -9.68 -21.22
CA LEU A 413 4.30 -9.63 -21.55
C LEU A 413 4.04 -8.28 -22.21
N TRP A 414 3.13 -8.26 -23.17
CA TRP A 414 2.71 -7.02 -23.81
C TRP A 414 1.22 -6.85 -23.61
N VAL A 415 0.84 -5.67 -23.15
CA VAL A 415 -0.56 -5.31 -22.90
C VAL A 415 -0.90 -4.07 -23.71
N ALA A 416 -1.96 -4.12 -24.52
CA ALA A 416 -2.50 -2.96 -25.22
C ALA A 416 -3.90 -2.63 -24.72
N TRP A 417 -4.27 -1.35 -24.65
CA TRP A 417 -5.61 -0.91 -24.25
C TRP A 417 -5.94 0.46 -24.84
N GLN A 418 -7.22 0.84 -24.77
CA GLN A 418 -7.69 2.17 -25.15
C GLN A 418 -7.54 3.13 -23.96
N GLY A 419 -6.90 4.27 -24.16
CA GLY A 419 -6.88 5.37 -23.19
C GLY A 419 -7.60 6.60 -23.73
N SER A 420 -8.52 7.17 -22.95
CA SER A 420 -9.38 8.30 -23.35
C SER A 420 -9.24 9.48 -22.39
N VAL A 421 -8.96 10.67 -22.92
CA VAL A 421 -8.84 11.93 -22.16
C VAL A 421 -9.40 13.11 -22.97
N GLY A 422 -10.31 13.88 -22.36
CA GLY A 422 -10.80 15.12 -22.96
C GLY A 422 -11.48 14.97 -24.33
N GLY A 423 -12.08 13.82 -24.62
CA GLY A 423 -12.70 13.51 -25.92
C GLY A 423 -11.74 12.90 -26.94
N THR A 424 -10.45 12.83 -26.66
CA THR A 424 -9.44 12.17 -27.50
C THR A 424 -9.14 10.78 -26.94
N SER A 425 -9.07 9.78 -27.82
CA SER A 425 -8.63 8.44 -27.45
C SER A 425 -7.32 8.08 -28.14
N SER A 426 -6.60 7.13 -27.55
CA SER A 426 -5.30 6.63 -28.00
C SER A 426 -5.16 5.14 -27.70
N ILE A 427 -4.26 4.46 -28.40
CA ILE A 427 -3.80 3.13 -27.98
C ILE A 427 -2.60 3.32 -27.07
N ILE A 428 -2.67 2.66 -25.92
CA ILE A 428 -1.58 2.60 -24.94
C ILE A 428 -1.07 1.17 -24.93
N CYS A 429 0.25 1.02 -24.97
CA CYS A 429 0.88 -0.28 -24.87
C CYS A 429 1.95 -0.30 -23.79
N CYS A 430 2.05 -1.42 -23.09
CA CYS A 430 2.95 -1.62 -21.97
C CYS A 430 3.68 -2.95 -22.10
N GLU A 431 5.01 -2.91 -21.95
CA GLU A 431 5.81 -4.11 -21.76
C GLU A 431 5.97 -4.37 -20.26
N LEU A 432 5.66 -5.60 -19.84
CA LEU A 432 5.83 -6.06 -18.48
C LEU A 432 6.92 -7.12 -18.43
N ASP A 433 7.69 -7.11 -17.35
CA ASP A 433 8.48 -8.25 -16.94
C ASP A 433 7.55 -9.39 -16.50
N TRP A 434 8.08 -10.61 -16.37
CA TRP A 434 7.31 -11.80 -16.03
C TRP A 434 6.57 -11.68 -14.68
N ASP A 435 7.06 -10.84 -13.75
CA ASP A 435 6.44 -10.54 -12.46
C ASP A 435 5.39 -9.40 -12.51
N GLY A 436 5.14 -8.83 -13.70
CA GLY A 436 4.25 -7.70 -13.93
C GLY A 436 4.90 -6.33 -13.71
N THR A 437 6.21 -6.24 -13.51
CA THR A 437 6.94 -4.97 -13.45
C THR A 437 6.90 -4.27 -14.79
N ILE A 438 6.40 -3.03 -14.81
CA ILE A 438 6.35 -2.21 -16.02
C ILE A 438 7.79 -1.90 -16.43
N LEU A 439 8.18 -2.42 -17.59
CA LEU A 439 9.47 -2.13 -18.22
C LEU A 439 9.35 -0.88 -19.09
N LEU A 440 8.21 -0.72 -19.75
CA LEU A 440 7.97 0.33 -20.72
C LEU A 440 6.48 0.65 -20.83
N THR A 441 6.14 1.92 -21.06
CA THR A 441 4.78 2.34 -21.42
C THR A 441 4.85 3.41 -22.48
N GLU A 442 4.10 3.23 -23.57
CA GLU A 442 4.11 4.11 -24.72
C GLU A 442 2.70 4.35 -25.26
N TYR A 443 2.54 5.47 -25.95
CA TYR A 443 1.32 5.86 -26.65
C TYR A 443 1.54 5.77 -28.15
N PHE A 444 0.50 5.35 -28.86
CA PHE A 444 0.46 5.54 -30.28
C PHE A 444 -0.98 5.59 -30.81
N ASP A 445 -1.10 6.28 -31.93
CA ASP A 445 -2.35 6.75 -32.54
C ASP A 445 -3.22 7.62 -31.62
N TYR A 446 -3.88 8.60 -32.23
CA TYR A 446 -4.78 9.52 -31.55
C TYR A 446 -5.97 9.80 -32.45
N TRP A 447 -7.18 9.66 -31.92
CA TRP A 447 -8.40 10.00 -32.64
C TRP A 447 -9.34 10.83 -31.79
N SER A 448 -10.22 11.58 -32.46
CA SER A 448 -11.00 12.67 -31.89
C SER A 448 -12.33 12.25 -31.24
N ASN A 449 -12.53 10.94 -31.10
CA ASN A 449 -13.75 10.33 -30.61
C ASN A 449 -13.44 9.36 -29.45
N THR A 450 -14.37 9.25 -28.50
CA THR A 450 -14.30 8.32 -27.36
C THR A 450 -14.94 6.97 -27.63
N ASP A 451 -15.37 6.70 -28.85
CA ASP A 451 -15.95 5.42 -29.23
C ASP A 451 -15.02 4.27 -28.83
N ALA A 452 -15.64 3.21 -28.32
CA ALA A 452 -14.92 2.07 -27.81
C ALA A 452 -14.20 1.36 -28.96
N VAL A 453 -12.87 1.33 -28.89
CA VAL A 453 -12.01 0.53 -29.76
C VAL A 453 -11.53 -0.69 -28.99
N TYR A 454 -11.34 -1.80 -29.71
CA TYR A 454 -11.04 -3.10 -29.12
C TYR A 454 -9.64 -3.54 -29.51
N PRO A 455 -8.58 -2.89 -28.97
CA PRO A 455 -7.23 -3.23 -29.38
C PRO A 455 -6.96 -4.71 -29.13
N VAL A 456 -6.36 -5.34 -30.12
CA VAL A 456 -5.86 -6.71 -30.05
C VAL A 456 -4.35 -6.65 -30.25
N ILE A 457 -3.63 -7.49 -29.51
CA ILE A 457 -2.18 -7.51 -29.55
C ILE A 457 -1.69 -8.93 -29.80
N GLY A 458 -0.73 -9.07 -30.72
CA GLY A 458 -0.18 -10.34 -31.13
C GLY A 458 1.32 -10.25 -31.35
N ILE A 459 1.99 -11.39 -31.22
CA ILE A 459 3.43 -11.52 -31.40
C ILE A 459 3.72 -12.53 -32.52
N ALA A 460 4.69 -12.18 -33.36
CA ALA A 460 5.28 -13.09 -34.33
C ALA A 460 6.81 -13.14 -34.15
N PRO A 461 7.43 -14.34 -34.10
CA PRO A 461 8.87 -14.46 -34.06
C PRO A 461 9.48 -13.94 -35.37
N SER A 462 10.68 -13.33 -35.32
CA SER A 462 11.49 -13.18 -36.53
C SER A 462 11.88 -14.57 -37.01
N GLY A 463 11.11 -15.09 -37.96
CA GLY A 463 11.63 -16.17 -38.76
C GLY A 463 12.86 -15.70 -39.52
N TYR A 464 13.80 -16.62 -39.75
CA TYR A 464 14.78 -16.51 -40.82
C TYR A 464 13.99 -16.15 -42.09
N LEU A 465 14.10 -14.90 -42.57
CA LEU A 465 13.49 -14.51 -43.84
C LEU A 465 14.07 -15.47 -44.89
N PRO A 466 13.26 -16.30 -45.57
CA PRO A 466 13.78 -17.17 -46.61
C PRO A 466 14.53 -16.27 -47.59
N GLU A 467 15.82 -16.57 -47.78
CA GLU A 467 16.80 -15.77 -48.51
C GLU A 467 16.12 -15.01 -49.66
N VAL A 468 16.02 -13.69 -49.52
CA VAL A 468 15.70 -12.83 -50.66
C VAL A 468 16.81 -13.11 -51.68
N GLY A 469 16.46 -13.86 -52.72
CA GLY A 469 17.41 -14.47 -53.64
C GLY A 469 18.51 -13.52 -54.10
N ASP A 470 19.73 -14.03 -54.05
CA ASP A 470 20.88 -13.71 -54.91
C ASP A 470 21.66 -12.40 -54.74
N LYS A 471 21.50 -11.60 -53.68
CA LYS A 471 22.44 -10.46 -53.44
C LYS A 471 22.82 -10.21 -51.99
N MET A 472 23.42 -11.20 -51.33
CA MET A 472 24.38 -10.91 -50.26
C MET A 472 25.78 -10.86 -50.87
N THR A 473 26.24 -9.65 -51.17
CA THR A 473 27.67 -9.36 -51.28
C THR A 473 28.35 -9.80 -49.99
N GLU A 474 29.32 -10.71 -50.10
CA GLU A 474 30.18 -11.21 -49.03
C GLU A 474 30.65 -10.06 -48.11
N GLY A 475 30.31 -10.09 -46.81
CA GLY A 475 31.03 -9.32 -45.80
C GLY A 475 30.23 -8.55 -44.74
N VAL A 476 28.90 -8.67 -44.68
CA VAL A 476 28.10 -8.12 -43.55
C VAL A 476 27.51 -9.31 -42.80
N ASP A 477 27.95 -9.54 -41.56
CA ASP A 477 27.32 -10.51 -40.68
C ASP A 477 25.81 -10.21 -40.62
N PRO A 478 24.92 -11.19 -40.79
CA PRO A 478 23.50 -10.96 -40.69
C PRO A 478 23.21 -10.31 -39.31
N PRO A 479 22.41 -9.24 -39.25
CA PRO A 479 22.01 -8.67 -37.98
C PRO A 479 21.35 -9.76 -37.15
N VAL A 480 21.85 -9.91 -35.91
CA VAL A 480 21.56 -10.97 -34.95
C VAL A 480 20.07 -11.38 -34.95
N GLU A 481 19.85 -12.69 -35.10
CA GLU A 481 18.62 -13.39 -35.54
C GLU A 481 17.39 -13.34 -34.60
N ASP A 482 17.34 -12.51 -33.55
CA ASP A 482 16.41 -12.75 -32.43
C ASP A 482 15.42 -11.61 -32.18
N ASN A 483 14.75 -11.17 -33.25
CA ASN A 483 13.86 -10.02 -33.26
C ASN A 483 12.39 -10.41 -33.15
N VAL A 484 11.80 -10.35 -31.96
CA VAL A 484 10.35 -10.54 -31.80
C VAL A 484 9.59 -9.27 -32.17
N TYR A 485 8.63 -9.38 -33.10
CA TYR A 485 7.77 -8.27 -33.49
C TYR A 485 6.45 -8.29 -32.70
N VAL A 486 6.00 -7.12 -32.29
CA VAL A 486 4.70 -6.93 -31.60
C VAL A 486 3.79 -6.15 -32.53
N LEU A 487 2.60 -6.68 -32.83
CA LEU A 487 1.58 -6.01 -33.62
C LEU A 487 0.41 -5.67 -32.70
N ALA A 488 0.06 -4.38 -32.63
CA ALA A 488 -1.21 -3.93 -32.08
C ALA A 488 -2.13 -3.55 -33.24
N MET A 489 -3.39 -3.99 -33.20
CA MET A 489 -4.41 -3.62 -34.17
C MET A 489 -5.65 -3.09 -33.47
N TRP A 490 -6.30 -2.11 -34.07
CA TRP A 490 -7.52 -1.49 -33.55
C TRP A 490 -8.37 -0.98 -34.70
N TYR A 491 -9.65 -0.72 -34.44
CA TYR A 491 -10.53 -0.05 -35.38
C TYR A 491 -10.51 1.44 -35.10
N ASN A 492 -10.20 2.28 -36.10
CA ASN A 492 -10.24 3.72 -35.94
C ASN A 492 -11.60 4.26 -36.43
N PRO A 493 -12.44 4.82 -35.53
CA PRO A 493 -13.78 5.28 -35.89
C PRO A 493 -13.76 6.54 -36.77
N ASP A 494 -12.72 7.38 -36.68
CA ASP A 494 -12.63 8.61 -37.48
C ASP A 494 -12.41 8.29 -38.97
N TRP A 495 -11.85 7.11 -39.25
CA TRP A 495 -11.55 6.64 -40.60
C TRP A 495 -12.36 5.43 -41.04
N ASN A 496 -13.18 4.87 -40.16
CA ASN A 496 -14.04 3.71 -40.45
C ASN A 496 -13.26 2.48 -40.96
N MET A 497 -12.04 2.27 -40.45
CA MET A 497 -11.11 1.24 -40.94
C MET A 497 -10.32 0.57 -39.83
N LEU A 498 -9.82 -0.63 -40.12
CA LEU A 498 -8.86 -1.32 -39.27
C LEU A 498 -7.46 -0.70 -39.46
N CYS A 499 -6.77 -0.45 -38.34
CA CYS A 499 -5.43 0.11 -38.29
C CYS A 499 -4.50 -0.84 -37.52
N GLY A 500 -3.20 -0.68 -37.72
CA GLY A 500 -2.22 -1.40 -36.93
C GLY A 500 -0.86 -0.75 -36.90
N GLN A 501 -0.06 -1.14 -35.93
CA GLN A 501 1.29 -0.65 -35.74
C GLN A 501 2.17 -1.77 -35.22
N ILE A 502 3.40 -1.83 -35.74
CA ILE A 502 4.37 -2.86 -35.36
C ILE A 502 5.48 -2.23 -34.54
N ARG A 503 5.81 -2.84 -33.41
CA ARG A 503 7.07 -2.59 -32.72
C ARG A 503 8.11 -3.54 -33.26
N TYR A 504 9.14 -2.98 -33.87
CA TYR A 504 10.34 -3.72 -34.22
C TYR A 504 11.41 -3.50 -33.14
N PRO A 505 12.15 -4.55 -32.77
CA PRO A 505 13.28 -4.43 -31.87
C PRO A 505 14.38 -3.57 -32.50
N THR A 506 14.95 -2.66 -31.71
CA THR A 506 16.17 -1.92 -32.05
C THR A 506 17.15 -2.06 -30.89
N GLU A 507 18.45 -1.98 -31.17
CA GLU A 507 19.52 -2.09 -30.18
C GLU A 507 19.40 -1.07 -29.02
N THR A 508 18.64 0.01 -29.21
CA THR A 508 18.45 1.10 -28.24
C THR A 508 17.07 1.13 -27.58
N GLY A 509 16.28 0.05 -27.65
CA GLY A 509 15.00 -0.08 -26.92
C GLY A 509 13.74 -0.21 -27.77
N GLY A 510 13.86 -0.47 -29.08
CA GLY A 510 12.72 -0.59 -30.01
C GLY A 510 11.98 0.72 -30.22
N ALA A 511 11.61 1.02 -31.47
CA ALA A 511 10.62 2.06 -31.76
C ALA A 511 9.40 1.39 -32.39
N TRP A 512 8.20 1.92 -32.17
CA TRP A 512 7.09 1.56 -33.03
C TRP A 512 7.33 2.11 -34.44
N SER A 513 6.85 1.39 -35.45
CA SER A 513 6.73 1.88 -36.81
C SER A 513 5.87 3.14 -36.86
N GLY A 514 5.84 3.83 -38.01
CA GLY A 514 4.71 4.71 -38.29
C GLY A 514 3.39 3.94 -38.21
N ILE A 515 2.29 4.64 -37.98
CA ILE A 515 0.96 4.04 -38.08
C ILE A 515 0.76 3.55 -39.51
N VAL A 516 0.29 2.32 -39.66
CA VAL A 516 -0.01 1.74 -40.96
C VAL A 516 -1.51 1.55 -41.09
N TYR A 517 -2.03 2.18 -42.14
CA TYR A 517 -3.44 2.12 -42.50
C TYR A 517 -3.66 0.95 -43.43
N PHE A 518 -4.64 0.12 -43.11
CA PHE A 518 -5.04 -1.00 -43.95
C PHE A 518 -6.27 -0.59 -44.76
N ASP A 519 -6.03 0.20 -45.81
CA ASP A 519 -7.10 0.73 -46.68
C ASP A 519 -8.01 -0.36 -47.28
N GLN A 520 -7.57 -1.62 -47.29
CA GLN A 520 -8.34 -2.77 -47.77
C GLN A 520 -9.45 -3.25 -46.82
N LEU A 521 -9.58 -2.66 -45.61
CA LEU A 521 -10.48 -3.13 -44.55
C LEU A 521 -11.42 -2.04 -44.01
N GLU A 522 -11.87 -1.13 -44.88
CA GLU A 522 -12.98 -0.22 -44.55
C GLU A 522 -14.26 -1.02 -44.27
N GLY A 523 -15.02 -0.69 -43.22
CA GLY A 523 -16.29 -1.36 -42.91
C GLY A 523 -16.20 -2.70 -42.17
N VAL A 524 -15.01 -3.10 -41.69
CA VAL A 524 -14.87 -4.24 -40.77
C VAL A 524 -15.68 -3.99 -39.51
N SER A 525 -16.56 -4.93 -39.17
CA SER A 525 -17.45 -4.81 -38.00
C SER A 525 -16.88 -5.47 -36.75
N GLN A 526 -16.10 -6.55 -36.91
CA GLN A 526 -15.49 -7.32 -35.84
C GLN A 526 -14.18 -7.94 -36.33
N TYR A 527 -13.22 -8.14 -35.43
CA TYR A 527 -11.91 -8.71 -35.76
C TYR A 527 -11.32 -9.40 -34.55
N ALA A 528 -10.41 -10.35 -34.77
CA ALA A 528 -9.60 -11.00 -33.75
C ALA A 528 -8.20 -11.28 -34.31
N LEU A 529 -7.19 -11.16 -33.46
CA LEU A 529 -5.80 -11.43 -33.79
C LEU A 529 -5.29 -12.58 -32.92
N SER A 530 -4.55 -13.52 -33.51
CA SER A 530 -3.91 -14.57 -32.70
C SER A 530 -2.88 -13.94 -31.76
N ALA A 531 -2.94 -14.28 -30.47
CA ALA A 531 -2.02 -13.74 -29.47
C ALA A 531 -0.57 -14.10 -29.81
N VAL A 532 -0.37 -15.34 -30.24
CA VAL A 532 0.93 -15.91 -30.58
C VAL A 532 0.80 -16.51 -31.97
N SER A 533 1.82 -16.27 -32.79
CA SER A 533 2.07 -17.04 -34.00
C SER A 533 3.38 -17.79 -33.84
N PHE A 534 3.42 -19.00 -34.40
CA PHE A 534 4.63 -19.82 -34.48
C PHE A 534 5.23 -19.77 -35.89
N ASP A 535 4.52 -19.15 -36.83
CA ASP A 535 4.98 -18.95 -38.19
C ASP A 535 5.87 -17.71 -38.31
N HIS A 536 6.88 -17.85 -39.15
CA HIS A 536 7.90 -16.85 -39.42
C HIS A 536 7.28 -15.47 -39.77
N ALA A 537 7.38 -14.50 -38.86
CA ALA A 537 6.93 -13.11 -39.02
C ALA A 537 5.49 -12.93 -39.55
N THR A 538 4.60 -13.88 -39.25
CA THR A 538 3.21 -13.86 -39.70
C THR A 538 2.28 -13.78 -38.50
N TRP A 539 1.38 -12.81 -38.45
CA TRP A 539 0.23 -12.81 -37.55
C TRP A 539 -1.01 -13.32 -38.28
N HIS A 540 -1.98 -13.83 -37.52
CA HIS A 540 -3.21 -14.39 -38.09
C HIS A 540 -4.39 -13.51 -37.68
N LEU A 541 -5.05 -12.92 -38.67
CA LEU A 541 -6.20 -12.04 -38.49
C LEU A 541 -7.48 -12.75 -38.96
N ALA A 542 -8.49 -12.76 -38.12
CA ALA A 542 -9.87 -13.07 -38.50
C ALA A 542 -10.70 -11.78 -38.44
N TYR A 543 -11.56 -11.54 -39.41
CA TYR A 543 -12.42 -10.35 -39.40
C TYR A 543 -13.75 -10.58 -40.11
N VAL A 544 -14.77 -9.81 -39.72
CA VAL A 544 -16.10 -9.82 -40.32
C VAL A 544 -16.30 -8.57 -41.15
N PHE A 545 -16.50 -8.75 -42.46
CA PHE A 545 -16.73 -7.68 -43.43
C PHE A 545 -17.95 -8.03 -44.26
N GLU A 546 -18.90 -7.10 -44.42
CA GLU A 546 -20.15 -7.33 -45.15
C GLU A 546 -20.86 -8.63 -44.75
N ASN A 547 -20.80 -8.98 -43.46
CA ASN A 547 -21.38 -10.19 -42.86
C ASN A 547 -20.65 -11.52 -43.12
N ASP A 548 -19.62 -11.52 -43.97
CA ASP A 548 -18.76 -12.67 -44.21
C ASP A 548 -17.62 -12.73 -43.19
N LEU A 549 -17.19 -13.95 -42.85
CA LEU A 549 -15.99 -14.19 -42.04
C LEU A 549 -14.79 -14.45 -42.95
N TYR A 550 -13.78 -13.60 -42.82
CA TYR A 550 -12.51 -13.72 -43.53
C TYR A 550 -11.36 -14.06 -42.60
N TYR A 551 -10.36 -14.72 -43.17
CA TYR A 551 -9.03 -14.89 -42.62
C TYR A 551 -8.02 -14.17 -43.52
N ALA A 552 -7.01 -13.54 -42.93
CA ALA A 552 -5.84 -13.08 -43.66
C ALA A 552 -4.57 -13.22 -42.81
N PRO A 553 -3.44 -13.69 -43.39
CA PRO A 553 -2.15 -13.57 -42.74
C PRO A 553 -1.71 -12.09 -42.79
N VAL A 554 -1.15 -11.58 -41.71
CA VAL A 554 -0.49 -10.28 -41.68
C VAL A 554 1.00 -10.55 -41.63
N THR A 555 1.77 -10.01 -42.54
CA THR A 555 3.22 -10.26 -42.63
C THR A 555 4.01 -8.96 -42.52
N TRP A 556 5.25 -9.06 -42.10
CA TRP A 556 6.19 -7.95 -42.19
C TRP A 556 6.93 -7.97 -43.53
N ASN A 557 6.86 -6.90 -44.31
CA ASN A 557 7.50 -6.82 -45.63
C ASN A 557 8.96 -6.30 -45.59
N GLY A 558 9.49 -5.95 -44.42
CA GLY A 558 10.83 -5.38 -44.28
C GLY A 558 10.92 -3.85 -44.45
N GLU A 559 9.89 -3.19 -44.98
CA GLU A 559 9.88 -1.76 -45.32
C GLU A 559 9.02 -0.91 -44.36
N TYR A 560 9.07 -1.24 -43.07
CA TYR A 560 8.44 -0.50 -41.97
C TYR A 560 6.93 -0.66 -41.79
N SER A 561 6.25 -1.54 -42.54
CA SER A 561 4.81 -1.70 -42.45
C SER A 561 4.32 -3.16 -42.43
N PRO A 562 3.36 -3.54 -41.54
CA PRO A 562 2.60 -4.76 -41.74
C PRO A 562 1.86 -4.72 -43.08
N VAL A 563 1.76 -5.88 -43.74
CA VAL A 563 0.98 -6.07 -44.95
C VAL A 563 -0.03 -7.18 -44.70
N ILE A 564 -1.30 -6.88 -44.92
CA ILE A 564 -2.35 -7.90 -44.93
C ILE A 564 -2.26 -8.67 -46.24
N GLY A 565 -2.11 -9.98 -46.12
CA GLY A 565 -2.10 -10.91 -47.25
C GLY A 565 -3.46 -11.01 -47.92
N THR A 566 -3.57 -11.88 -48.91
CA THR A 566 -4.83 -12.10 -49.62
C THR A 566 -5.90 -12.62 -48.65
N PRO A 567 -7.06 -11.93 -48.54
CA PRO A 567 -8.18 -12.42 -47.76
C PRO A 567 -8.71 -13.75 -48.27
N GLU A 568 -9.06 -14.63 -47.35
CA GLU A 568 -9.68 -15.92 -47.60
C GLU A 568 -11.05 -15.95 -46.94
N LEU A 569 -12.09 -16.28 -47.72
CA LEU A 569 -13.43 -16.49 -47.19
C LEU A 569 -13.45 -17.79 -46.38
N VAL A 570 -13.81 -17.69 -45.11
CA VAL A 570 -13.93 -18.83 -44.18
C VAL A 570 -15.39 -19.27 -44.04
N ALA A 571 -16.29 -18.29 -43.91
CA ALA A 571 -17.73 -18.52 -43.86
C ALA A 571 -18.47 -17.39 -44.56
N ASP A 572 -19.42 -17.77 -45.42
CA ASP A 572 -20.27 -16.87 -46.19
C ASP A 572 -21.51 -16.51 -45.36
N GLY A 573 -21.69 -15.21 -45.12
CA GLY A 573 -22.88 -14.65 -44.51
C GLY A 573 -23.97 -14.47 -45.57
N ASP A 574 -24.56 -15.59 -45.99
CA ASP A 574 -25.54 -15.71 -47.09
C ASP A 574 -26.34 -14.41 -47.32
N PRO A 575 -26.06 -13.65 -48.39
CA PRO A 575 -26.70 -12.36 -48.63
C PRO A 575 -28.17 -12.50 -49.04
N GLU A 576 -28.60 -13.67 -49.53
CA GLU A 576 -30.00 -13.94 -49.87
C GLU A 576 -30.82 -14.29 -48.63
N MET A 577 -30.20 -14.94 -47.65
CA MET A 577 -30.74 -15.05 -46.31
C MET A 577 -30.27 -13.85 -45.49
N GLU A 578 -30.99 -12.71 -45.59
CA GLU A 578 -30.79 -11.43 -44.85
C GLU A 578 -30.58 -11.55 -43.31
N LEU A 579 -30.50 -12.77 -42.78
CA LEU A 579 -30.67 -13.16 -41.39
C LEU A 579 -29.59 -14.12 -40.88
N LEU A 580 -28.59 -14.55 -41.67
CA LEU A 580 -27.46 -15.35 -41.19
C LEU A 580 -26.27 -14.46 -40.86
N TYR A 581 -25.99 -14.17 -39.59
CA TYR A 581 -24.89 -13.25 -39.23
C TYR A 581 -23.65 -13.93 -38.66
N MET A 582 -22.47 -13.62 -39.21
CA MET A 582 -21.18 -14.03 -38.64
C MET A 582 -20.75 -13.05 -37.54
N ARG A 583 -20.53 -13.57 -36.32
CA ARG A 583 -20.20 -12.73 -35.15
C ARG A 583 -19.16 -13.38 -34.25
N ASN A 584 -18.56 -12.54 -33.41
CA ASN A 584 -17.62 -12.86 -32.35
C ASN A 584 -16.50 -13.81 -32.81
N PRO A 585 -15.76 -13.48 -33.88
CA PRO A 585 -14.65 -14.32 -34.30
C PRO A 585 -13.62 -14.43 -33.19
N SER A 586 -13.07 -15.62 -33.01
CA SER A 586 -11.92 -15.89 -32.16
C SER A 586 -10.97 -16.78 -32.95
N ILE A 587 -9.67 -16.49 -32.84
CA ILE A 587 -8.62 -17.14 -33.63
C ILE A 587 -7.48 -17.60 -32.72
N CYS A 588 -6.92 -18.75 -33.02
CA CYS A 588 -5.67 -19.25 -32.46
C CYS A 588 -4.79 -19.81 -33.58
N ALA A 589 -3.48 -19.75 -33.38
CA ALA A 589 -2.50 -20.41 -34.24
C ALA A 589 -1.64 -21.37 -33.41
N ASN A 590 -1.19 -22.45 -34.03
CA ASN A 590 -0.23 -23.40 -33.50
C ASN A 590 0.84 -23.71 -34.57
N HIS A 591 1.78 -24.60 -34.27
CA HIS A 591 2.82 -24.99 -35.23
C HIS A 591 2.29 -25.68 -36.49
N GLU A 592 1.08 -26.23 -36.44
CA GLU A 592 0.52 -27.02 -37.55
C GLU A 592 -0.50 -26.24 -38.40
N GLY A 593 -1.09 -25.17 -37.87
CA GLY A 593 -2.14 -24.44 -38.56
C GLY A 593 -2.82 -23.34 -37.75
N VAL A 594 -3.98 -22.93 -38.24
CA VAL A 594 -4.83 -21.86 -37.70
C VAL A 594 -6.23 -22.40 -37.45
N GLY A 595 -6.76 -22.13 -36.27
CA GLY A 595 -8.15 -22.44 -35.89
C GLY A 595 -8.97 -21.16 -35.72
N LEU A 596 -10.15 -21.11 -36.34
CA LEU A 596 -11.14 -20.05 -36.16
C LEU A 596 -12.41 -20.62 -35.53
N SER A 597 -12.97 -19.88 -34.58
CA SER A 597 -14.33 -20.09 -34.09
C SER A 597 -15.18 -18.84 -34.25
N TRP A 598 -16.46 -19.01 -34.55
CA TRP A 598 -17.41 -17.90 -34.66
C TRP A 598 -18.81 -18.32 -34.22
N GLU A 599 -19.62 -17.30 -33.95
CA GLU A 599 -21.05 -17.44 -33.71
C GLU A 599 -21.81 -17.19 -35.00
N GLU A 600 -22.76 -18.06 -35.30
CA GLU A 600 -23.76 -17.84 -36.33
C GLU A 600 -25.11 -17.52 -35.69
N ASP A 601 -25.62 -16.34 -36.01
CA ASP A 601 -26.96 -15.90 -35.60
C ASP A 601 -27.96 -16.24 -36.70
N TYR A 602 -28.90 -17.14 -36.42
CA TYR A 602 -30.04 -17.44 -37.27
C TYR A 602 -31.29 -16.70 -36.74
N TRP A 603 -32.27 -16.39 -37.59
CA TRP A 603 -33.50 -15.67 -37.22
C TRP A 603 -34.27 -16.27 -36.02
N GLU A 604 -35.09 -15.43 -35.35
CA GLU A 604 -35.81 -15.51 -34.05
C GLU A 604 -36.37 -16.85 -33.53
N PHE A 605 -36.33 -17.92 -34.31
CA PHE A 605 -36.83 -19.26 -33.95
C PHE A 605 -35.79 -20.38 -34.05
N VAL A 606 -34.58 -20.08 -34.54
CA VAL A 606 -33.50 -21.06 -34.71
C VAL A 606 -32.36 -20.71 -33.77
N SER A 607 -31.87 -21.74 -33.10
CA SER A 607 -30.79 -21.64 -32.13
C SER A 607 -29.50 -21.12 -32.77
N GLY A 608 -28.88 -20.10 -32.19
CA GLY A 608 -27.55 -19.66 -32.65
C GLY A 608 -26.52 -20.75 -32.42
N ALA A 609 -25.63 -20.92 -33.40
CA ALA A 609 -24.63 -21.96 -33.44
C ALA A 609 -23.25 -21.40 -33.11
N VAL A 610 -22.41 -22.22 -32.51
CA VAL A 610 -20.97 -21.99 -32.51
C VAL A 610 -20.36 -22.89 -33.56
N LYS A 611 -19.47 -22.34 -34.38
CA LYS A 611 -18.75 -23.07 -35.40
C LYS A 611 -17.25 -23.00 -35.20
N TYR A 612 -16.56 -23.98 -35.76
CA TYR A 612 -15.11 -24.05 -35.81
C TYR A 612 -14.63 -24.54 -37.18
N SER A 613 -13.60 -23.91 -37.71
CA SER A 613 -12.87 -24.41 -38.86
C SER A 613 -11.37 -24.31 -38.61
N TYR A 614 -10.63 -25.24 -39.20
CA TYR A 614 -9.18 -25.33 -39.08
C TYR A 614 -8.54 -25.33 -40.46
N ARG A 615 -7.35 -24.75 -40.55
CA ARG A 615 -6.51 -24.83 -41.73
C ARG A 615 -5.10 -25.20 -41.32
N ASN A 616 -4.60 -26.31 -41.84
CA ASN A 616 -3.20 -26.70 -41.67
C ASN A 616 -2.31 -25.89 -42.64
N HIS A 617 -1.13 -25.47 -42.20
CA HIS A 617 -0.20 -24.63 -42.99
C HIS A 617 0.26 -25.28 -44.31
N HIS A 618 0.17 -26.61 -44.41
CA HIS A 618 0.52 -27.37 -45.60
C HIS A 618 -0.64 -27.52 -46.61
N VAL A 619 -1.84 -27.06 -46.27
CA VAL A 619 -3.02 -27.07 -47.15
C VAL A 619 -3.60 -25.68 -47.30
N THR A 620 -4.13 -25.40 -48.48
CA THR A 620 -4.72 -24.10 -48.84
C THR A 620 -6.19 -24.00 -48.50
N GLU A 621 -6.83 -25.09 -48.10
CA GLU A 621 -8.28 -25.17 -47.89
C GLU A 621 -8.62 -25.24 -46.39
N TRP A 622 -9.69 -24.55 -46.01
CA TRP A 622 -10.31 -24.65 -44.70
C TRP A 622 -11.09 -25.97 -44.58
N THR A 623 -11.06 -26.60 -43.41
CA THR A 623 -11.92 -27.76 -43.15
C THR A 623 -13.39 -27.34 -43.19
N ASN A 624 -14.28 -28.29 -43.50
CA ASN A 624 -15.70 -28.06 -43.33
C ASN A 624 -15.98 -27.61 -41.88
N PRO A 625 -16.77 -26.54 -41.67
CA PRO A 625 -17.03 -26.06 -40.32
C PRO A 625 -17.76 -27.08 -39.44
N GLU A 626 -17.15 -27.41 -38.31
CA GLU A 626 -17.79 -28.18 -37.25
C GLU A 626 -18.78 -27.28 -36.52
N SER A 627 -19.96 -27.81 -36.19
CA SER A 627 -21.09 -26.99 -35.71
C SER A 627 -21.71 -27.55 -34.43
N TRP A 628 -21.86 -26.70 -33.42
CA TRP A 628 -22.59 -26.99 -32.18
C TRP A 628 -23.83 -26.12 -32.11
N ILE A 629 -25.00 -26.78 -32.10
CA ILE A 629 -26.31 -26.13 -32.16
C ILE A 629 -27.12 -26.57 -30.93
N PRO A 630 -27.59 -25.65 -30.06
CA PRO A 630 -28.45 -26.04 -28.96
C PRO A 630 -29.87 -26.39 -29.43
N GLN A 631 -30.60 -27.19 -28.66
CA GLN A 631 -32.00 -27.52 -28.97
C GLN A 631 -32.95 -26.31 -28.82
N LEU A 632 -32.62 -25.39 -27.90
CA LEU A 632 -33.33 -24.14 -27.61
C LEU A 632 -32.29 -23.07 -27.24
N GLY A 633 -32.62 -21.79 -27.34
CA GLY A 633 -31.72 -20.70 -26.96
C GLY A 633 -30.54 -20.51 -27.93
N LYS A 634 -29.45 -19.88 -27.47
CA LYS A 634 -28.37 -19.41 -28.34
C LYS A 634 -26.99 -19.74 -27.77
N PHE A 635 -26.17 -20.48 -28.52
CA PHE A 635 -24.73 -20.51 -28.27
C PHE A 635 -24.10 -19.26 -28.86
N GLN A 636 -23.29 -18.57 -28.06
CA GLN A 636 -22.77 -17.25 -28.43
C GLN A 636 -21.37 -17.00 -27.87
N LYS A 637 -20.67 -16.04 -28.47
CA LYS A 637 -19.38 -15.51 -28.02
C LYS A 637 -18.32 -16.60 -27.79
N PRO A 638 -18.01 -17.42 -28.81
CA PRO A 638 -17.01 -18.45 -28.67
C PRO A 638 -15.62 -17.82 -28.48
N SER A 639 -14.82 -18.46 -27.64
CA SER A 639 -13.38 -18.24 -27.54
C SER A 639 -12.70 -19.56 -27.84
N VAL A 640 -11.65 -19.52 -28.65
CA VAL A 640 -10.85 -20.69 -29.02
C VAL A 640 -9.43 -20.54 -28.50
N THR A 641 -8.77 -21.62 -28.13
CA THR A 641 -7.31 -21.64 -27.97
C THR A 641 -6.75 -22.91 -28.59
N GLY A 642 -5.48 -22.87 -28.96
CA GLY A 642 -4.79 -23.97 -29.61
C GLY A 642 -3.65 -24.47 -28.74
N HIS A 643 -3.42 -25.78 -28.77
CA HIS A 643 -2.22 -26.37 -28.21
C HIS A 643 -1.04 -26.06 -29.14
N GLU A 644 0.11 -25.69 -28.58
CA GLU A 644 1.29 -25.29 -29.37
C GLU A 644 1.73 -26.40 -30.34
N THR A 645 1.95 -27.60 -29.85
CA THR A 645 2.58 -28.69 -30.62
C THR A 645 1.60 -29.72 -31.19
N GLN A 646 0.29 -29.46 -31.14
CA GLN A 646 -0.73 -30.42 -31.55
C GLN A 646 -1.85 -29.70 -32.29
N THR A 647 -2.55 -30.39 -33.18
CA THR A 647 -3.81 -29.91 -33.79
C THR A 647 -4.97 -29.80 -32.80
N LEU A 648 -4.73 -30.09 -31.52
CA LEU A 648 -5.71 -29.97 -30.45
C LEU A 648 -6.10 -28.49 -30.26
N ALA A 649 -7.40 -28.23 -30.31
CA ALA A 649 -8.00 -26.97 -29.96
C ALA A 649 -9.06 -27.17 -28.86
N THR A 650 -9.25 -26.12 -28.08
CA THR A 650 -10.33 -26.04 -27.11
C THR A 650 -11.18 -24.83 -27.42
N LEU A 651 -12.48 -25.04 -27.37
CA LEU A 651 -13.46 -23.98 -27.53
C LEU A 651 -14.28 -23.87 -26.26
N ALA A 652 -14.61 -22.65 -25.90
CA ALA A 652 -15.58 -22.34 -24.87
C ALA A 652 -16.58 -21.31 -25.41
N TRP A 653 -17.85 -21.48 -25.07
CA TRP A 653 -18.91 -20.55 -25.46
C TRP A 653 -19.93 -20.36 -24.35
N GLN A 654 -20.72 -19.30 -24.50
CA GLN A 654 -21.82 -18.97 -23.60
C GLN A 654 -23.12 -19.60 -24.11
N TYR A 655 -23.91 -20.15 -23.20
CA TYR A 655 -25.31 -20.52 -23.40
C TYR A 655 -26.12 -20.01 -22.21
N GLU A 656 -27.02 -19.06 -22.46
CA GLU A 656 -27.70 -18.31 -21.40
C GLU A 656 -26.70 -17.71 -20.39
N ASN A 657 -26.76 -18.14 -19.12
CA ASN A 657 -25.86 -17.72 -18.04
C ASN A 657 -24.85 -18.80 -17.65
N SER A 658 -24.65 -19.78 -18.53
CA SER A 658 -23.74 -20.90 -18.32
C SER A 658 -22.74 -20.99 -19.46
N MET A 659 -21.63 -21.63 -19.16
CA MET A 659 -20.56 -21.87 -20.11
C MET A 659 -20.40 -23.34 -20.42
N TYR A 660 -20.02 -23.59 -21.66
CA TYR A 660 -19.79 -24.92 -22.19
C TYR A 660 -18.50 -24.92 -22.98
N GLY A 661 -17.87 -26.08 -23.07
CA GLY A 661 -16.66 -26.25 -23.86
C GLY A 661 -16.56 -27.62 -24.51
N VAL A 662 -15.62 -27.71 -25.43
CA VAL A 662 -15.25 -28.93 -26.15
C VAL A 662 -13.75 -28.88 -26.45
N GLN A 663 -13.10 -30.03 -26.48
CA GLN A 663 -11.69 -30.17 -26.83
C GLN A 663 -11.54 -31.22 -27.92
N GLY A 664 -10.68 -31.00 -28.89
CA GLY A 664 -10.53 -31.96 -29.97
C GLY A 664 -9.55 -31.54 -31.04
N GLU A 665 -9.23 -32.51 -31.88
CA GLU A 665 -8.59 -32.27 -33.17
C GLU A 665 -9.72 -32.04 -34.21
N PRO A 666 -9.41 -31.44 -35.38
CA PRO A 666 -10.33 -31.49 -36.51
C PRO A 666 -10.84 -32.92 -36.72
N GLU A 667 -12.16 -33.07 -36.91
CA GLU A 667 -12.88 -34.35 -37.06
C GLU A 667 -12.94 -35.27 -35.81
N LYS A 668 -12.32 -34.89 -34.68
CA LYS A 668 -12.27 -35.68 -33.44
C LYS A 668 -12.48 -34.82 -32.20
N TRP A 669 -13.72 -34.38 -32.01
CA TRP A 669 -14.14 -33.60 -30.84
C TRP A 669 -14.59 -34.47 -29.68
N SER A 670 -14.29 -34.03 -28.46
CA SER A 670 -14.87 -34.57 -27.24
C SER A 670 -16.38 -34.33 -27.19
N SER A 671 -17.06 -34.96 -26.24
CA SER A 671 -18.40 -34.50 -25.85
C SER A 671 -18.33 -33.09 -25.27
N VAL A 672 -19.38 -32.31 -25.48
CA VAL A 672 -19.56 -31.01 -24.82
C VAL A 672 -19.58 -31.20 -23.29
N PHE A 673 -18.85 -30.38 -22.55
CA PHE A 673 -18.83 -30.38 -21.10
C PHE A 673 -19.18 -29.00 -20.54
N GLY A 674 -19.78 -28.99 -19.33
CA GLY A 674 -20.14 -27.75 -18.64
C GLY A 674 -18.95 -27.14 -17.90
N LEU A 675 -18.79 -25.82 -18.00
CA LEU A 675 -17.73 -25.03 -17.38
C LEU A 675 -18.23 -24.21 -16.17
N GLY A 676 -19.52 -24.28 -15.87
CA GLY A 676 -20.16 -23.57 -14.76
C GLY A 676 -21.01 -22.39 -15.20
N ASN A 677 -21.36 -21.51 -14.26
CA ASN A 677 -22.11 -20.29 -14.53
C ASN A 677 -21.15 -19.18 -14.99
N GLY A 678 -21.54 -18.48 -16.04
CA GLY A 678 -20.82 -17.29 -16.50
C GLY A 678 -21.20 -16.89 -17.91
N VAL A 679 -20.68 -15.73 -18.33
CA VAL A 679 -20.89 -15.17 -19.68
C VAL A 679 -19.55 -14.76 -20.29
N GLN A 680 -19.48 -14.78 -21.63
CA GLN A 680 -18.34 -14.29 -22.43
C GLN A 680 -17.01 -14.96 -22.07
N PRO A 681 -16.86 -16.27 -22.34
CA PRO A 681 -15.62 -16.95 -22.01
C PRO A 681 -14.42 -16.34 -22.74
N THR A 682 -13.29 -16.29 -22.06
CA THR A 682 -11.99 -16.00 -22.67
C THR A 682 -11.02 -17.12 -22.31
N LEU A 683 -10.46 -17.76 -23.34
CA LEU A 683 -9.49 -18.83 -23.21
C LEU A 683 -8.07 -18.30 -23.26
N GLY A 684 -7.22 -18.85 -22.39
CA GLY A 684 -5.78 -18.59 -22.39
C GLY A 684 -5.08 -19.21 -23.60
N ALA A 685 -4.38 -18.39 -24.38
CA ALA A 685 -3.38 -18.89 -25.34
C ALA A 685 -2.08 -19.18 -24.58
N GLY A 686 -1.46 -20.34 -24.80
CA GLY A 686 -0.27 -20.69 -24.02
C GLY A 686 0.72 -21.64 -24.68
N TYR A 687 1.97 -21.52 -24.21
CA TYR A 687 3.10 -22.38 -24.55
C TYR A 687 3.09 -23.66 -23.69
N GLY A 688 3.51 -24.78 -24.29
CA GLY A 688 3.81 -26.04 -23.59
C GLY A 688 2.84 -27.21 -23.81
N GLN A 689 3.28 -28.40 -23.38
CA GLN A 689 2.69 -29.71 -23.71
C GLN A 689 1.49 -30.17 -22.85
N SER A 690 1.01 -29.35 -21.90
CA SER A 690 -0.06 -29.77 -20.99
C SER A 690 -1.42 -29.17 -21.37
N ALA A 691 -2.41 -30.05 -21.57
CA ALA A 691 -3.80 -29.76 -21.92
C ALA A 691 -4.62 -29.05 -20.82
N GLU A 692 -3.99 -28.59 -19.74
CA GLU A 692 -4.68 -27.82 -18.71
C GLU A 692 -4.85 -26.37 -19.18
N GLU A 693 -6.07 -26.09 -19.62
CA GLU A 693 -6.48 -24.78 -20.09
C GLU A 693 -7.37 -24.08 -19.07
N VAL A 694 -7.31 -22.74 -19.09
CA VAL A 694 -8.13 -21.90 -18.22
C VAL A 694 -9.19 -21.20 -19.05
N VAL A 695 -10.42 -21.37 -18.59
CA VAL A 695 -11.55 -20.57 -19.04
C VAL A 695 -11.84 -19.55 -17.96
N LEU A 696 -11.69 -18.26 -18.30
CA LEU A 696 -12.19 -17.19 -17.46
C LEU A 696 -13.56 -16.74 -17.95
N SER A 697 -14.41 -16.35 -17.00
CA SER A 697 -15.78 -15.97 -17.29
C SER A 697 -16.33 -15.00 -16.26
N ARG A 698 -17.32 -14.23 -16.69
CA ARG A 698 -17.98 -13.26 -15.83
C ARG A 698 -19.14 -13.92 -15.10
N THR A 699 -19.24 -13.76 -13.78
CA THR A 699 -20.45 -14.18 -13.06
C THR A 699 -21.62 -13.22 -13.35
N THR A 700 -22.85 -13.65 -13.08
CA THR A 700 -24.06 -12.81 -13.28
C THR A 700 -24.26 -11.73 -12.20
N SER A 701 -23.36 -11.65 -11.20
CA SER A 701 -23.40 -10.68 -10.11
C SER A 701 -22.84 -9.30 -10.52
N PRO A 702 -23.32 -8.18 -9.96
CA PRO A 702 -22.84 -6.83 -10.26
C PRO A 702 -21.40 -6.54 -9.82
N LEU A 703 -20.79 -7.41 -9.02
CA LEU A 703 -19.35 -7.46 -8.72
C LEU A 703 -18.88 -8.87 -9.08
N TYR A 704 -17.81 -8.93 -9.88
CA TYR A 704 -17.54 -9.94 -10.92
C TYR A 704 -17.30 -11.35 -10.41
#